data_AF-R8BXW8-F1
#
_entry.id   AF-R8BXW8-F1
#
_cell.length_a   1.000
_cell.length_b   1.000
_cell.length_c   1.000
_cell.angle_alpha   90.00
_cell.angle_beta   90.00
_cell.angle_gamma   90.00
#
_symmetry.space_group_name_H-M   'P 1'
#
loop_
_entity.id
_entity.type
_entity.pdbx_description
1 polymer ?
#
loop_
_entity_poly.entity_id
_entity_poly.type
_entity_poly.pdbx_seq_one_letter_code
_entity_poly.pdbx_strand_id
1 'polypeptide(L)'
;MKDNDVEAHEGDLIDDIKAAARSSLGYKANIVLLNAGTNDCTRSVDINNAGSRLRALIESILSSSGWDRTTLIVSTLIPSDDANTDTNRYPVNAQYRSLVSAMQAEGKRVILADMDPVEPDPAHLWMSYPADFADAIHPNDEGYRKMASIWYSAIMDASNKGLIQTPYDADLGGSNTCEKTLGNGVWAGGLVQRGSGVDDGIYLHSSEEMGIILTVTSDFDRGQWFFVRLFSIELDDLVGWFDLGGGNTLYGTWKNNGNGKFTKIGDMYTGNGCIPRGVRFIDLNADGLDDFVCISPNGELYAAINKGDGTASQPPTFKDIGKIKDAVSGFDQSHVRLADIDGDGRADYCLAADSGDISCWRNAGIGDSPSSWEDLGLLFTGKGMGDLRGVRFEDINGDGRDDWLWVSDIGQTFTWTNSRSCVNGINDVGGDNPSWRQGFASGQSSGPTHGGMGAFGTGGFRDRIHFARIYGTAQDFGLLGRQDYVFMQHSEVDGKHQFDMRVWKNIGSGGTKIKAVADGDRYCNMMAHEDGREDYVWILSKGEMHIYENVGYKSVTDDGPNFWGANYIFWDPTQEAIGKYLDRRDLHLTDWDGDGACDIVWTDPDNQNHVQLWRNTIKQTGVLRFEYNPNPAPSLYCPEKRGIGFFDRPIHFADITGNGKGDYLCVEKDGRVWGFVHGDGDSWEYIDQIKFSQGKDRAELQWADVNGDGRDDMLWVNKLNGNSDLWYNNGRMDIGGSRFSWVIAGMEYLGAVSGSCTYFPDLDGDGRADMHAITNEFTNTAETWFNRCPGSLDAQGDDPDGVHDPQLPVIPSSGGGGGGGGGGGGGACISGDGPDNFAELCQFTCRVLAVGYFDIAIKVGGGGFWGKILKAGAFDALTKGVETAESLIGAVSTSLDAYELVAGEEESEVEKQIANVGKLDIAAGALVNGTKKAIANYLKYIFNCNDVWGQESLKKICANGLWLDDPMAVFGNDKPKMEDDFLQAFNEGNYEGNPTETSTVDGGEGLSTWITDEDAESVRVYDEVNDHTVWLVRVKSHDDAGLPHPQVCGKLQGTDSLMAGSNPYQLSFETIALSGLRGWINNGKKNPYPLSEAGGGLGDDLYLPLQDGVGSAGFFNFPICEMQLLIDNWTWRYYTLDGRNWRDRGEPCDYYPCCEKSYLEET
;
A
#
# COMPACT_ATOMS: atom_id res chain seq x y z
N MET A 1 4.48 13.73 33.12
CA MET A 1 3.66 13.70 31.91
C MET A 1 4.31 12.73 30.94
N LYS A 2 3.53 12.08 30.06
CA LYS A 2 4.08 11.29 28.94
C LYS A 2 4.69 12.24 27.90
N ASP A 3 4.02 13.37 27.70
CA ASP A 3 4.50 14.54 26.97
C ASP A 3 5.59 15.32 27.75
N ASN A 4 6.68 15.64 27.07
CA ASN A 4 7.81 16.47 27.52
C ASN A 4 7.91 17.83 26.78
N ASP A 5 6.91 18.20 25.98
CA ASP A 5 6.80 19.46 25.23
C ASP A 5 6.28 20.63 26.08
N VAL A 6 5.87 20.36 27.33
CA VAL A 6 5.53 21.37 28.34
C VAL A 6 6.57 21.43 29.45
N GLU A 7 7.32 22.53 29.51
CA GLU A 7 8.28 22.81 30.57
C GLU A 7 7.65 23.69 31.67
N ALA A 8 7.17 23.06 32.75
CA ALA A 8 6.56 23.73 33.91
C ALA A 8 7.41 23.57 35.17
N HIS A 9 7.64 24.67 35.90
CA HIS A 9 8.49 24.70 37.09
C HIS A 9 7.73 25.22 38.32
N GLU A 10 7.44 24.33 39.27
CA GLU A 10 6.74 24.69 40.50
C GLU A 10 7.66 25.51 41.42
N GLY A 11 7.21 26.72 41.79
CA GLY A 11 7.89 27.53 42.79
C GLY A 11 9.12 28.31 42.29
N ASP A 12 9.46 28.24 41.02
CA ASP A 12 10.59 28.95 40.42
C ASP A 12 10.31 30.45 40.22
N LEU A 13 11.34 31.28 40.43
CA LEU A 13 11.34 32.70 40.07
C LEU A 13 11.78 32.89 38.61
N ILE A 14 11.62 34.09 38.05
CA ILE A 14 12.05 34.40 36.67
C ILE A 14 13.51 34.00 36.38
N ASP A 15 14.42 34.17 37.34
CA ASP A 15 15.84 33.82 37.18
C ASP A 15 16.09 32.29 37.17
N ASP A 16 15.27 31.54 37.91
CA ASP A 16 15.33 30.07 37.96
C ASP A 16 14.80 29.48 36.64
N ILE A 17 13.67 30.01 36.13
CA ILE A 17 13.11 29.66 34.82
C ILE A 17 14.14 29.92 33.71
N LYS A 18 14.91 31.02 33.80
CA LYS A 18 16.00 31.30 32.85
C LYS A 18 17.11 30.25 32.87
N ALA A 19 17.42 29.69 34.03
CA ALA A 19 18.39 28.60 34.13
C ALA A 19 17.83 27.32 33.52
N ALA A 20 16.56 27.01 33.79
CA ALA A 20 15.89 25.80 33.33
C ALA A 20 15.70 25.76 31.80
N ALA A 21 15.27 26.88 31.20
CA ALA A 21 15.03 27.02 29.76
C ALA A 21 16.22 26.65 28.86
N ARG A 22 17.44 26.59 29.41
CA ARG A 22 18.64 26.11 28.69
C ARG A 22 18.50 24.67 28.22
N SER A 23 17.78 23.84 28.96
CA SER A 23 17.57 22.42 28.63
C SER A 23 16.69 22.25 27.40
N SER A 24 15.86 23.24 27.11
CA SER A 24 14.87 23.21 26.02
C SER A 24 15.39 23.87 24.73
N LEU A 25 16.61 24.42 24.75
CA LEU A 25 17.20 25.09 23.59
C LEU A 25 17.51 24.15 22.41
N GLY A 26 17.63 22.84 22.65
CA GLY A 26 17.80 21.84 21.59
C GLY A 26 16.59 21.72 20.66
N TYR A 27 15.38 21.99 21.16
CA TYR A 27 14.13 21.82 20.40
C TYR A 27 13.90 22.87 19.30
N LYS A 28 14.59 24.02 19.37
CA LYS A 28 14.48 25.13 18.39
C LYS A 28 13.04 25.49 18.02
N ALA A 29 12.19 25.63 19.05
CA ALA A 29 10.75 25.83 18.89
C ALA A 29 10.41 27.00 17.95
N ASN A 30 9.35 26.83 17.14
CA ASN A 30 8.82 27.89 16.28
C ASN A 30 8.17 29.01 17.12
N ILE A 31 7.36 28.62 18.10
CA ILE A 31 6.65 29.51 19.02
C ILE A 31 6.95 29.10 20.45
N VAL A 32 7.20 30.07 21.32
CA VAL A 32 7.29 29.85 22.77
C VAL A 32 6.24 30.67 23.48
N LEU A 33 5.40 30.02 24.29
CA LEU A 33 4.45 30.69 25.18
C LEU A 33 5.09 30.84 26.57
N LEU A 34 5.28 32.07 27.02
CA LEU A 34 6.00 32.37 28.26
C LEU A 34 5.12 33.09 29.28
N ASN A 35 4.77 32.40 30.37
CA ASN A 35 4.15 32.97 31.56
C ASN A 35 5.09 32.79 32.76
N ALA A 36 5.70 33.87 33.23
CA ALA A 36 6.70 33.82 34.30
C ALA A 36 6.58 35.03 35.25
N GLY A 37 6.68 34.81 36.55
CA GLY A 37 6.72 35.87 37.58
C GLY A 37 5.65 35.82 38.68
N THR A 38 4.74 34.83 38.66
CA THR A 38 3.75 34.65 39.73
C THR A 38 4.43 34.45 41.09
N ASN A 39 5.44 33.58 41.16
CA ASN A 39 6.19 33.33 42.41
C ASN A 39 6.99 34.54 42.89
N ASP A 40 7.53 35.36 41.97
CA ASP A 40 8.15 36.63 42.31
C ASP A 40 7.16 37.56 43.02
N CYS A 41 5.91 37.61 42.53
CA CYS A 41 4.84 38.40 43.13
C CYS A 41 4.39 37.84 44.48
N THR A 42 4.14 36.53 44.59
CA THR A 42 3.73 35.86 45.84
C THR A 42 4.77 36.05 46.95
N ARG A 43 6.06 35.94 46.61
CA ARG A 43 7.19 36.06 47.56
C ARG A 43 7.73 37.48 47.70
N SER A 44 7.18 38.45 46.96
CA SER A 44 7.63 39.85 46.92
C SER A 44 9.12 40.01 46.60
N VAL A 45 9.63 39.20 45.67
CA VAL A 45 11.05 39.19 45.28
C VAL A 45 11.28 40.12 44.10
N ASP A 46 12.07 41.17 44.32
CA ASP A 46 12.57 42.09 43.30
C ASP A 46 11.53 42.55 42.25
N ILE A 47 10.38 43.01 42.77
CA ILE A 47 9.22 43.45 41.98
C ILE A 47 9.57 44.60 41.04
N ASN A 48 10.46 45.52 41.45
CA ASN A 48 10.84 46.69 40.66
C ASN A 48 11.68 46.36 39.42
N ASN A 49 12.34 45.19 39.39
CA ASN A 49 13.19 44.78 38.29
C ASN A 49 12.70 43.51 37.58
N ALA A 50 11.46 43.06 37.84
CA ALA A 50 10.88 41.87 37.21
C ALA A 50 10.94 41.94 35.68
N GLY A 51 10.65 43.10 35.08
CA GLY A 51 10.76 43.29 33.63
C GLY A 51 12.19 43.17 33.09
N SER A 52 13.20 43.65 33.83
CA SER A 52 14.60 43.50 33.43
C SER A 52 15.06 42.04 33.50
N ARG A 53 14.59 41.28 34.50
CA ARG A 53 14.87 39.85 34.62
C ARG A 53 14.18 39.03 33.53
N LEU A 54 12.92 39.34 33.23
CA LEU A 54 12.20 38.72 32.11
C LEU A 54 12.85 39.03 30.76
N ARG A 55 13.32 40.26 30.55
CA ARG A 55 14.11 40.62 29.37
C ARG A 55 15.36 39.75 29.22
N ALA A 56 16.09 39.56 30.32
CA ALA A 56 17.30 38.76 30.32
C ALA A 56 17.03 37.27 30.06
N LEU A 57 15.82 36.77 30.36
CA LEU A 57 15.34 35.44 29.98
C LEU A 57 15.03 35.37 28.47
N ILE A 58 14.18 36.28 27.97
CA ILE A 58 13.82 36.37 26.54
C ILE A 58 15.07 36.49 25.67
N GLU A 59 16.00 37.37 26.03
CA GLU A 59 17.25 37.56 25.29
C GLU A 59 18.14 36.31 25.32
N SER A 60 18.13 35.53 26.40
CA SER A 60 18.90 34.27 26.44
C SER A 60 18.33 33.19 25.50
N ILE A 61 17.01 33.18 25.29
CA ILE A 61 16.37 32.28 24.31
C ILE A 61 16.68 32.78 22.90
N LEU A 62 16.35 34.04 22.58
CA LEU A 62 16.50 34.62 21.24
C LEU A 62 17.95 34.77 20.75
N SER A 63 18.95 34.70 21.63
CA SER A 63 20.37 34.75 21.26
C SER A 63 21.00 33.36 21.09
N SER A 64 20.24 32.29 21.34
CA SER A 64 20.72 30.92 21.15
C SER A 64 20.83 30.56 19.67
N SER A 65 21.79 29.71 19.33
CA SER A 65 22.03 29.31 17.93
C SER A 65 20.80 28.57 17.38
N GLY A 66 20.29 28.99 16.22
CA GLY A 66 19.09 28.40 15.60
C GLY A 66 17.76 28.86 16.19
N TRP A 67 17.74 29.93 17.00
CA TRP A 67 16.51 30.51 17.58
C TRP A 67 16.15 31.88 17.00
N ASP A 68 16.84 32.34 15.95
CA ASP A 68 16.59 33.64 15.30
C ASP A 68 15.26 33.69 14.51
N ARG A 69 14.65 32.53 14.25
CA ARG A 69 13.32 32.40 13.64
C ARG A 69 12.18 32.28 14.65
N THR A 70 12.48 32.01 15.91
CA THR A 70 11.48 31.78 16.96
C THR A 70 10.70 33.04 17.30
N THR A 71 9.38 32.89 17.48
CA THR A 71 8.52 33.94 18.04
C THR A 71 8.20 33.65 19.50
N LEU A 72 8.48 34.62 20.39
CA LEU A 72 8.09 34.54 21.80
C LEU A 72 6.75 35.27 22.01
N ILE A 73 5.80 34.58 22.60
CA ILE A 73 4.55 35.18 23.08
C ILE A 73 4.64 35.24 24.59
N VAL A 74 4.67 36.46 25.12
CA VAL A 74 4.89 36.72 26.54
C VAL A 74 3.58 37.17 27.15
N SER A 75 3.11 36.50 28.20
CA SER A 75 1.89 36.91 28.88
C SER A 75 2.14 37.87 30.03
N THR A 76 1.14 38.70 30.34
CA THR A 76 1.04 39.30 31.67
C THR A 76 0.63 38.24 32.70
N LEU A 77 0.87 38.52 33.98
CA LEU A 77 0.44 37.68 35.10
C LEU A 77 -1.07 37.78 35.27
N ILE A 78 -1.69 36.65 35.58
CA ILE A 78 -3.14 36.52 35.80
C ILE A 78 -3.55 37.11 37.17
N PRO A 79 -4.83 37.46 37.36
CA PRO A 79 -5.38 37.82 38.67
C PRO A 79 -5.16 36.72 39.73
N SER A 80 -5.18 37.10 41.01
CA SER A 80 -4.96 36.17 42.12
C SER A 80 -5.64 36.69 43.40
N ASP A 81 -6.01 35.79 44.31
CA ASP A 81 -6.50 36.14 45.66
C ASP A 81 -5.39 36.10 46.72
N ASP A 82 -4.16 35.74 46.34
CA ASP A 82 -3.01 35.92 47.21
C ASP A 82 -2.69 37.42 47.32
N ALA A 83 -2.77 37.97 48.53
CA ALA A 83 -2.66 39.41 48.77
C ALA A 83 -1.34 40.02 48.26
N ASN A 84 -0.24 39.28 48.33
CA ASN A 84 1.04 39.74 47.80
C ASN A 84 1.02 39.71 46.27
N THR A 85 0.51 38.64 45.68
CA THR A 85 0.43 38.47 44.22
C THR A 85 -0.48 39.51 43.60
N ASP A 86 -1.67 39.75 44.15
CA ASP A 86 -2.61 40.76 43.68
C ASP A 86 -2.05 42.19 43.79
N THR A 87 -1.32 42.49 44.86
CA THR A 87 -0.66 43.80 45.01
C THR A 87 0.50 43.97 44.02
N ASN A 88 1.32 42.94 43.85
CA ASN A 88 2.57 43.02 43.09
C ASN A 88 2.38 42.82 41.58
N ARG A 89 1.32 42.13 41.13
CA ARG A 89 1.08 41.88 39.69
C ARG A 89 0.89 43.17 38.90
N TYR A 90 0.24 44.19 39.46
CA TYR A 90 0.00 45.46 38.77
C TYR A 90 1.30 46.16 38.31
N PRO A 91 2.29 46.44 39.21
CA PRO A 91 3.56 47.01 38.79
C PRO A 91 4.42 46.05 37.93
N VAL A 92 4.28 44.73 38.04
CA VAL A 92 5.00 43.77 37.18
C VAL A 92 4.40 43.71 35.77
N ASN A 93 3.08 43.60 35.64
CA ASN A 93 2.37 43.61 34.36
C ASN A 93 2.62 44.92 33.59
N ALA A 94 2.71 46.05 34.27
CA ALA A 94 3.11 47.32 33.67
C ALA A 94 4.54 47.27 33.08
N GLN A 95 5.48 46.63 33.77
CA GLN A 95 6.82 46.39 33.24
C GLN A 95 6.81 45.45 32.03
N TYR A 96 6.01 44.38 32.05
CA TYR A 96 5.95 43.41 30.93
C TYR A 96 5.38 44.03 29.66
N ARG A 97 4.31 44.81 29.76
CA ARG A 97 3.76 45.59 28.63
C ARG A 97 4.79 46.55 28.03
N SER A 98 5.50 47.27 28.90
CA SER A 98 6.54 48.21 28.49
C SER A 98 7.72 47.50 27.84
N LEU A 99 8.11 46.34 28.38
CA LEU A 99 9.17 45.49 27.86
C LEU A 99 8.84 44.98 26.45
N VAL A 100 7.69 44.35 26.25
CA VAL A 100 7.31 43.80 24.95
C VAL A 100 7.24 44.90 23.91
N SER A 101 6.64 46.05 24.25
CA SER A 101 6.61 47.22 23.36
C SER A 101 8.00 47.71 22.96
N ALA A 102 8.94 47.76 23.92
CA ALA A 102 10.32 48.15 23.64
C ALA A 102 11.05 47.13 22.75
N MET A 103 10.91 45.84 23.03
CA MET A 103 11.56 44.77 22.25
C MET A 103 11.01 44.70 20.82
N GLN A 104 9.71 44.93 20.62
CA GLN A 104 9.11 45.07 19.29
C GLN A 104 9.72 46.26 18.53
N ALA A 105 9.90 47.41 19.19
CA ALA A 105 10.54 48.58 18.58
C ALA A 105 12.03 48.33 18.22
N GLU A 106 12.68 47.39 18.90
CA GLU A 106 14.04 46.91 18.59
C GLU A 106 14.07 45.83 17.47
N GLY A 107 12.91 45.46 16.91
CA GLY A 107 12.80 44.45 15.86
C GLY A 107 12.87 43.01 16.36
N LYS A 108 12.67 42.75 17.65
CA LYS A 108 12.58 41.39 18.21
C LYS A 108 11.21 40.78 17.95
N ARG A 109 11.17 39.47 17.69
CA ARG A 109 9.94 38.69 17.43
C ARG A 109 9.22 38.34 18.74
N VAL A 110 8.69 39.35 19.41
CA VAL A 110 7.99 39.20 20.69
C VAL A 110 6.58 39.77 20.58
N ILE A 111 5.56 39.01 20.99
CA ILE A 111 4.15 39.44 21.04
C ILE A 111 3.64 39.38 22.49
N LEU A 112 2.73 40.29 22.84
CA LEU A 112 2.11 40.33 24.17
C LEU A 112 0.80 39.55 24.14
N ALA A 113 0.64 38.59 25.05
CA ALA A 113 -0.64 37.99 25.40
C ALA A 113 -1.16 38.62 26.71
N ASP A 114 -1.92 39.71 26.60
CA ASP A 114 -2.32 40.47 27.79
C ASP A 114 -3.49 39.80 28.53
N MET A 115 -3.16 39.08 29.60
CA MET A 115 -4.09 38.33 30.46
C MET A 115 -4.83 39.19 31.49
N ASP A 116 -4.35 40.41 31.76
CA ASP A 116 -4.87 41.30 32.81
C ASP A 116 -4.91 42.77 32.34
N PRO A 117 -5.56 43.08 31.20
CA PRO A 117 -5.58 44.42 30.65
C PRO A 117 -6.24 45.41 31.63
N VAL A 118 -5.85 46.69 31.57
CA VAL A 118 -6.34 47.75 32.47
C VAL A 118 -7.45 48.57 31.81
N GLU A 119 -8.30 49.24 32.60
CA GLU A 119 -9.28 50.18 32.05
C GLU A 119 -8.63 51.23 31.12
N PRO A 120 -9.29 51.63 30.01
CA PRO A 120 -10.66 51.32 29.62
C PRO A 120 -10.78 50.09 28.67
N ASP A 121 -9.82 49.16 28.68
CA ASP A 121 -9.87 47.99 27.82
C ASP A 121 -11.14 47.14 28.08
N PRO A 122 -11.92 46.76 27.06
CA PRO A 122 -13.12 45.94 27.22
C PRO A 122 -12.87 44.56 27.83
N ALA A 123 -11.66 44.01 27.68
CA ALA A 123 -11.25 42.75 28.29
C ALA A 123 -10.76 42.93 29.74
N HIS A 124 -10.80 44.15 30.29
CA HIS A 124 -10.50 44.39 31.70
C HIS A 124 -11.42 43.53 32.59
N LEU A 125 -10.82 42.78 33.53
CA LEU A 125 -11.51 41.82 34.41
C LEU A 125 -12.20 40.66 33.68
N TRP A 126 -11.82 40.36 32.44
CA TRP A 126 -12.39 39.23 31.71
C TRP A 126 -11.98 37.88 32.33
N MET A 127 -10.72 37.77 32.78
CA MET A 127 -10.32 36.82 33.80
C MET A 127 -10.57 37.44 35.17
N SER A 128 -11.32 36.76 36.04
CA SER A 128 -11.76 37.30 37.32
C SER A 128 -11.77 36.26 38.43
N TYR A 129 -11.23 36.64 39.58
CA TYR A 129 -11.35 35.87 40.81
C TYR A 129 -12.69 36.16 41.51
N PRO A 130 -13.38 35.16 42.11
CA PRO A 130 -13.03 33.74 42.16
C PRO A 130 -13.55 32.89 41.00
N ALA A 131 -14.33 33.46 40.08
CA ALA A 131 -15.11 32.69 39.10
C ALA A 131 -14.25 31.79 38.19
N ASP A 132 -13.06 32.25 37.83
CA ASP A 132 -12.18 31.59 36.87
C ASP A 132 -11.03 30.80 37.53
N PHE A 133 -11.07 30.60 38.85
CA PHE A 133 -9.96 30.03 39.62
C PHE A 133 -10.38 28.82 40.47
N ALA A 134 -9.48 27.83 40.56
CA ALA A 134 -9.65 26.65 41.40
C ALA A 134 -9.11 26.90 42.82
N ASP A 135 -8.07 27.74 42.95
CA ASP A 135 -7.53 28.23 44.22
C ASP A 135 -7.05 29.69 44.11
N ALA A 136 -6.19 30.15 45.03
CA ALA A 136 -5.73 31.54 45.06
C ALA A 136 -4.84 31.95 43.88
N ILE A 137 -4.24 31.01 43.15
CA ILE A 137 -3.26 31.28 42.08
C ILE A 137 -3.47 30.43 40.81
N HIS A 138 -4.18 29.31 40.88
CA HIS A 138 -4.42 28.41 39.76
C HIS A 138 -5.82 28.61 39.15
N PRO A 139 -5.93 28.80 37.82
CA PRO A 139 -7.20 28.80 37.10
C PRO A 139 -7.99 27.50 37.27
N ASN A 140 -9.31 27.57 37.10
CA ASN A 140 -10.15 26.39 36.84
C ASN A 140 -10.33 26.20 35.32
N ASP A 141 -11.10 25.20 34.89
CA ASP A 141 -11.31 24.88 33.46
C ASP A 141 -11.82 26.08 32.63
N GLU A 142 -12.68 26.93 33.19
CA GLU A 142 -13.15 28.15 32.51
C GLU A 142 -12.03 29.19 32.41
N GLY A 143 -11.25 29.37 33.48
CA GLY A 143 -10.09 30.25 33.47
C GLY A 143 -9.01 29.81 32.46
N TYR A 144 -8.72 28.51 32.38
CA TYR A 144 -7.81 27.96 31.37
C TYR A 144 -8.35 28.15 29.95
N ARG A 145 -9.65 27.96 29.70
CA ARG A 145 -10.26 28.26 28.39
C ARG A 145 -10.11 29.74 28.00
N LYS A 146 -10.28 30.67 28.93
CA LYS A 146 -10.04 32.11 28.68
C LYS A 146 -8.56 32.40 28.41
N MET A 147 -7.63 31.81 29.17
CA MET A 147 -6.20 31.93 28.89
C MET A 147 -5.86 31.43 27.48
N ALA A 148 -6.39 30.26 27.09
CA ALA A 148 -6.21 29.69 25.77
C ALA A 148 -6.71 30.64 24.65
N SER A 149 -7.86 31.29 24.83
CA SER A 149 -8.34 32.32 23.89
C SER A 149 -7.35 33.48 23.73
N ILE A 150 -6.73 33.94 24.81
CA ILE A 150 -5.77 35.06 24.79
C ILE A 150 -4.47 34.63 24.11
N TRP A 151 -3.97 33.43 24.41
CA TRP A 151 -2.82 32.85 23.72
C TRP A 151 -3.08 32.69 22.23
N TYR A 152 -4.22 32.10 21.85
CA TYR A 152 -4.62 31.91 20.46
C TYR A 152 -4.70 33.24 19.71
N SER A 153 -5.33 34.26 20.31
CA SER A 153 -5.39 35.60 19.71
C SER A 153 -3.99 36.19 19.48
N ALA A 154 -3.05 35.98 20.40
CA ALA A 154 -1.68 36.47 20.26
C ALA A 154 -0.88 35.69 19.20
N ILE A 155 -1.09 34.37 19.08
CA ILE A 155 -0.53 33.53 18.01
C ILE A 155 -1.03 34.01 16.65
N MET A 156 -2.33 34.28 16.53
CA MET A 156 -2.93 34.79 15.30
C MET A 156 -2.39 36.19 14.95
N ASP A 157 -2.20 37.07 15.92
CA ASP A 157 -1.55 38.37 15.70
C ASP A 157 -0.09 38.20 15.21
N ALA A 158 0.67 37.27 15.79
CA ALA A 158 2.02 36.94 15.34
C ALA A 158 2.05 36.42 13.89
N SER A 159 1.11 35.52 13.55
CA SER A 159 0.93 34.98 12.20
C SER A 159 0.62 36.09 11.19
N ASN A 160 -0.37 36.94 11.51
CA ASN A 160 -0.81 38.04 10.64
C ASN A 160 0.29 39.07 10.41
N LYS A 161 1.24 39.21 11.34
CA LYS A 161 2.44 40.05 11.22
C LYS A 161 3.61 39.36 10.52
N GLY A 162 3.48 38.10 10.13
CA GLY A 162 4.52 37.31 9.47
C GLY A 162 5.72 36.99 10.37
N LEU A 163 5.51 36.96 11.70
CA LEU A 163 6.59 36.70 12.67
C LEU A 163 6.85 35.20 12.85
N ILE A 164 5.82 34.37 12.66
CA ILE A 164 5.91 32.91 12.68
C ILE A 164 6.51 32.45 11.35
N GLN A 165 7.60 31.70 11.43
CA GLN A 165 8.37 31.22 10.28
C GLN A 165 8.71 29.74 10.47
N THR A 166 9.06 29.02 9.41
CA THR A 166 9.51 27.63 9.53
C THR A 166 10.69 27.52 10.50
N PRO A 167 10.60 26.68 11.55
CA PRO A 167 11.67 26.53 12.53
C PRO A 167 12.92 25.89 11.91
N TYR A 168 14.02 25.88 12.66
CA TYR A 168 15.17 25.05 12.35
C TYR A 168 14.97 23.64 12.92
N ASP A 169 15.65 22.64 12.34
CA ASP A 169 15.59 21.26 12.84
C ASP A 169 16.11 21.15 14.28
N ALA A 170 15.39 20.40 15.12
CA ALA A 170 15.75 20.20 16.50
C ALA A 170 17.13 19.51 16.61
N ASP A 171 17.97 20.03 17.50
CA ASP A 171 19.31 19.52 17.81
C ASP A 171 19.25 18.81 19.18
N LEU A 172 18.63 17.61 19.19
CA LEU A 172 18.31 16.88 20.42
C LEU A 172 19.43 15.94 20.90
N GLY A 173 20.58 15.90 20.22
CA GLY A 173 21.80 15.27 20.74
C GLY A 173 21.70 13.78 21.12
N GLY A 174 20.72 13.04 20.61
CA GLY A 174 20.68 11.58 20.69
C GLY A 174 21.69 10.95 19.73
N SER A 175 22.29 9.83 20.11
CA SER A 175 22.94 8.97 19.13
C SER A 175 21.85 8.23 18.36
N ASN A 176 21.82 8.36 17.04
CA ASN A 176 20.98 7.51 16.16
C ASN A 176 21.52 6.08 16.07
N THR A 177 22.59 5.77 16.80
CA THR A 177 23.16 4.43 16.88
C THR A 177 22.60 3.68 18.08
N CYS A 178 21.72 2.72 17.84
CA CYS A 178 21.18 1.82 18.86
C CYS A 178 20.70 0.50 18.23
N GLU A 179 20.75 -0.58 19.01
CA GLU A 179 20.20 -1.86 18.55
C GLU A 179 18.67 -1.77 18.33
N LYS A 180 18.20 -2.43 17.28
CA LYS A 180 16.76 -2.60 16.99
C LYS A 180 16.11 -3.36 18.14
N THR A 181 14.93 -2.92 18.56
CA THR A 181 14.13 -3.63 19.57
C THR A 181 12.83 -4.17 18.94
N LEU A 182 12.54 -5.45 19.09
CA LEU A 182 11.27 -6.03 18.62
C LEU A 182 10.03 -5.24 19.07
N GLY A 183 9.16 -4.89 18.11
CA GLY A 183 7.87 -4.23 18.36
C GLY A 183 7.92 -2.72 18.66
N ASN A 184 9.09 -2.07 18.56
CA ASN A 184 9.25 -0.65 18.84
C ASN A 184 9.05 0.29 17.63
N GLY A 185 8.59 -0.23 16.49
CA GLY A 185 8.43 0.58 15.27
C GLY A 185 7.38 1.67 15.43
N VAL A 186 7.70 2.89 15.00
CA VAL A 186 6.79 4.05 15.07
C VAL A 186 6.01 4.14 13.78
N TRP A 187 4.72 3.84 13.81
CA TRP A 187 3.86 3.88 12.62
C TRP A 187 3.77 5.31 12.05
N ALA A 188 3.89 5.43 10.72
CA ALA A 188 3.87 6.71 10.02
C ALA A 188 2.49 7.41 10.00
N GLY A 189 1.42 6.77 10.47
CA GLY A 189 0.09 7.40 10.64
C GLY A 189 -0.95 7.08 9.56
N GLY A 190 -0.56 6.42 8.47
CA GLY A 190 -1.46 6.03 7.38
C GLY A 190 -0.73 5.48 6.16
N LEU A 191 -1.42 5.45 5.01
CA LEU A 191 -0.85 4.99 3.74
C LEU A 191 0.24 5.94 3.19
N VAL A 192 1.49 5.49 3.30
CA VAL A 192 2.70 6.13 2.76
C VAL A 192 2.76 6.03 1.23
N GLN A 193 2.18 4.97 0.65
CA GLN A 193 2.05 4.77 -0.79
C GLN A 193 0.59 4.49 -1.17
N ARG A 194 0.13 4.98 -2.33
CA ARG A 194 -1.28 4.90 -2.76
C ARG A 194 -1.46 4.63 -4.26
N GLY A 195 -1.03 3.46 -4.75
CA GLY A 195 -1.33 3.04 -6.12
C GLY A 195 -0.38 3.52 -7.20
N SER A 196 0.85 3.83 -6.82
CA SER A 196 1.97 3.99 -7.76
C SER A 196 2.21 2.71 -8.57
N GLY A 197 2.90 2.77 -9.71
CA GLY A 197 3.27 1.59 -10.51
C GLY A 197 2.31 1.24 -11.66
N VAL A 198 2.66 0.21 -12.43
CA VAL A 198 1.97 -0.23 -13.66
C VAL A 198 1.62 -1.72 -13.58
N ASP A 199 0.43 -2.10 -14.04
CA ASP A 199 -0.01 -3.49 -14.20
C ASP A 199 -0.41 -3.80 -15.65
N ASP A 200 -0.50 -5.09 -15.99
CA ASP A 200 -0.97 -5.55 -17.30
C ASP A 200 -2.37 -6.19 -17.25
N GLY A 201 -3.13 -5.94 -16.17
CA GLY A 201 -4.50 -6.41 -16.00
C GLY A 201 -4.62 -7.91 -15.72
N ILE A 202 -5.79 -8.45 -16.05
CA ILE A 202 -6.06 -9.90 -16.01
C ILE A 202 -5.59 -10.58 -17.29
N TYR A 203 -5.37 -11.88 -17.26
CA TYR A 203 -5.01 -12.63 -18.46
C TYR A 203 -6.18 -12.73 -19.46
N LEU A 204 -5.94 -12.22 -20.67
CA LEU A 204 -6.80 -12.32 -21.83
C LEU A 204 -6.15 -13.23 -22.89
N HIS A 205 -6.75 -14.39 -23.10
CA HIS A 205 -6.26 -15.39 -24.01
C HIS A 205 -6.60 -15.08 -25.47
N SER A 206 -5.58 -15.11 -26.32
CA SER A 206 -5.68 -15.11 -27.77
C SER A 206 -4.71 -16.17 -28.31
N SER A 207 -5.02 -16.74 -29.46
CA SER A 207 -4.16 -17.76 -30.06
C SER A 207 -4.10 -17.67 -31.59
N GLU A 208 -2.95 -18.03 -32.16
CA GLU A 208 -2.73 -18.21 -33.59
C GLU A 208 -2.67 -19.71 -33.92
N GLU A 209 -3.51 -20.20 -34.83
CA GLU A 209 -3.48 -21.62 -35.23
C GLU A 209 -2.25 -21.91 -36.11
N MET A 210 -1.40 -22.84 -35.68
CA MET A 210 -0.19 -23.24 -36.39
C MET A 210 -0.37 -24.51 -37.23
N GLY A 211 -1.55 -25.14 -37.16
CA GLY A 211 -1.83 -26.40 -37.83
C GLY A 211 -1.10 -27.59 -37.21
N ILE A 212 -0.90 -28.65 -38.00
CA ILE A 212 -0.18 -29.86 -37.59
C ILE A 212 1.32 -29.66 -37.82
N ILE A 213 2.11 -29.68 -36.76
CA ILE A 213 3.56 -29.42 -36.82
C ILE A 213 4.41 -30.69 -36.70
N LEU A 214 3.85 -31.75 -36.12
CA LEU A 214 4.50 -33.04 -35.96
C LEU A 214 3.47 -34.18 -36.05
N THR A 215 3.82 -35.24 -36.75
CA THR A 215 3.06 -36.49 -36.76
C THR A 215 3.92 -37.60 -36.19
N VAL A 216 3.41 -38.32 -35.19
CA VAL A 216 4.08 -39.48 -34.57
C VAL A 216 3.18 -40.70 -34.64
N THR A 217 3.75 -41.85 -35.02
CA THR A 217 3.03 -43.13 -35.04
C THR A 217 3.47 -43.99 -33.85
N SER A 218 2.50 -44.62 -33.20
CA SER A 218 2.68 -45.49 -32.04
C SER A 218 1.92 -46.81 -32.24
N ASP A 219 2.40 -47.88 -31.60
CA ASP A 219 1.64 -49.14 -31.53
C ASP A 219 0.52 -49.08 -30.47
N PHE A 220 0.42 -47.99 -29.69
CA PHE A 220 -0.53 -47.83 -28.58
C PHE A 220 -1.14 -46.42 -28.51
N ASP A 221 -2.35 -46.34 -27.96
CA ASP A 221 -3.02 -45.11 -27.52
C ASP A 221 -3.42 -45.23 -26.03
N ARG A 222 -2.65 -44.59 -25.16
CA ARG A 222 -2.72 -44.82 -23.71
C ARG A 222 -2.28 -43.61 -22.85
N GLY A 223 -2.42 -42.40 -23.38
CA GLY A 223 -1.97 -41.17 -22.70
C GLY A 223 -0.46 -41.15 -22.50
N GLN A 224 0.29 -41.16 -23.61
CA GLN A 224 1.73 -41.41 -23.57
C GLN A 224 2.64 -40.20 -23.70
N TRP A 225 2.09 -38.99 -23.85
CA TRP A 225 2.85 -37.81 -24.22
C TRP A 225 3.04 -36.87 -23.03
N PHE A 226 4.28 -36.38 -22.86
CA PHE A 226 4.65 -35.34 -21.91
C PHE A 226 5.39 -34.22 -22.66
N PHE A 227 5.29 -33.01 -22.12
CA PHE A 227 6.08 -31.86 -22.53
C PHE A 227 6.95 -31.46 -21.35
N VAL A 228 8.26 -31.30 -21.59
CA VAL A 228 9.26 -31.27 -20.52
C VAL A 228 10.42 -30.36 -20.90
N ARG A 229 10.87 -29.48 -20.01
CA ARG A 229 12.09 -28.66 -20.16
C ARG A 229 13.34 -29.51 -19.92
N LEU A 230 13.75 -30.33 -20.90
CA LEU A 230 14.90 -31.24 -20.73
C LEU A 230 16.24 -30.58 -21.06
N PHE A 231 16.27 -29.70 -22.08
CA PHE A 231 17.51 -29.12 -22.60
C PHE A 231 17.65 -27.62 -22.37
N SER A 232 16.57 -26.92 -22.08
CA SER A 232 16.56 -25.46 -21.91
C SER A 232 15.34 -24.99 -21.14
N ILE A 233 15.49 -23.86 -20.45
CA ILE A 233 14.41 -23.14 -19.78
C ILE A 233 13.35 -22.56 -20.75
N GLU A 234 13.72 -22.29 -22.01
CA GLU A 234 12.89 -21.55 -22.96
C GLU A 234 11.80 -22.37 -23.65
N LEU A 235 12.03 -23.69 -23.82
CA LEU A 235 11.24 -24.54 -24.70
C LEU A 235 10.99 -25.90 -24.08
N ASP A 236 9.78 -26.41 -24.27
CA ASP A 236 9.40 -27.75 -23.83
C ASP A 236 9.63 -28.77 -24.96
N ASP A 237 10.24 -29.89 -24.58
CA ASP A 237 10.55 -31.04 -25.42
C ASP A 237 9.44 -32.09 -25.35
N LEU A 238 9.23 -32.84 -26.44
CA LEU A 238 8.23 -33.91 -26.45
C LEU A 238 8.86 -35.22 -25.96
N VAL A 239 8.18 -35.86 -25.00
CA VAL A 239 8.57 -37.14 -24.43
C VAL A 239 7.43 -38.15 -24.57
N GLY A 240 7.75 -39.37 -25.01
CA GLY A 240 6.79 -40.48 -25.15
C GLY A 240 7.25 -41.75 -24.42
N TRP A 241 6.37 -42.44 -23.68
CA TRP A 241 6.77 -43.61 -22.87
C TRP A 241 6.51 -44.99 -23.50
N PHE A 242 7.42 -45.93 -23.23
CA PHE A 242 7.37 -47.33 -23.63
C PHE A 242 7.66 -48.26 -22.43
N ASP A 243 6.69 -49.08 -22.04
CA ASP A 243 6.89 -50.12 -21.03
C ASP A 243 7.60 -51.34 -21.64
N LEU A 244 8.76 -51.69 -21.07
CA LEU A 244 9.55 -52.85 -21.45
C LEU A 244 9.18 -54.12 -20.67
N GLY A 245 8.25 -54.01 -19.72
CA GLY A 245 7.91 -55.06 -18.76
C GLY A 245 8.88 -55.14 -17.59
N GLY A 246 8.44 -55.77 -16.49
CA GLY A 246 9.26 -55.95 -15.29
C GLY A 246 9.48 -54.67 -14.48
N GLY A 247 8.67 -53.64 -14.69
CA GLY A 247 8.78 -52.34 -14.00
C GLY A 247 9.75 -51.37 -14.67
N ASN A 248 10.20 -51.63 -15.89
CA ASN A 248 11.13 -50.75 -16.61
C ASN A 248 10.40 -49.95 -17.70
N THR A 249 10.38 -48.62 -17.55
CA THR A 249 9.83 -47.68 -18.54
C THR A 249 10.97 -46.91 -19.21
N LEU A 250 10.97 -46.86 -20.54
CA LEU A 250 11.83 -45.97 -21.32
C LEU A 250 11.02 -44.80 -21.88
N TYR A 251 11.72 -43.70 -22.16
CA TYR A 251 11.10 -42.48 -22.65
C TYR A 251 11.79 -42.03 -23.94
N GLY A 252 11.10 -42.15 -25.07
CA GLY A 252 11.56 -41.60 -26.34
C GLY A 252 11.50 -40.08 -26.29
N THR A 253 12.59 -39.42 -26.71
CA THR A 253 12.77 -37.97 -26.56
C THR A 253 12.89 -37.29 -27.92
N TRP A 254 12.12 -36.22 -28.10
CA TRP A 254 12.17 -35.32 -29.25
C TRP A 254 12.51 -33.92 -28.76
N LYS A 255 13.72 -33.47 -29.09
CA LYS A 255 14.18 -32.13 -28.74
C LYS A 255 13.45 -31.09 -29.57
N ASN A 256 12.89 -30.09 -28.90
CA ASN A 256 12.39 -28.87 -29.50
C ASN A 256 13.59 -27.99 -29.93
N ASN A 257 13.61 -27.58 -31.20
CA ASN A 257 14.65 -26.73 -31.77
C ASN A 257 14.12 -25.32 -32.08
N GLY A 258 12.98 -24.97 -31.49
CA GLY A 258 12.25 -23.73 -31.71
C GLY A 258 11.43 -23.75 -33.00
N ASN A 259 10.56 -22.76 -33.13
CA ASN A 259 9.71 -22.55 -34.31
C ASN A 259 8.87 -23.79 -34.69
N GLY A 260 8.42 -24.55 -33.69
CA GLY A 260 7.61 -25.77 -33.89
C GLY A 260 8.37 -26.95 -34.51
N LYS A 261 9.70 -26.99 -34.44
CA LYS A 261 10.52 -28.06 -35.05
C LYS A 261 11.06 -29.04 -34.00
N PHE A 262 10.64 -30.29 -34.10
CA PHE A 262 11.08 -31.37 -33.24
C PHE A 262 12.04 -32.34 -33.95
N THR A 263 13.11 -32.73 -33.26
CA THR A 263 14.06 -33.75 -33.73
C THR A 263 14.08 -34.91 -32.76
N LYS A 264 13.83 -36.14 -33.22
CA LYS A 264 13.96 -37.33 -32.38
C LYS A 264 15.44 -37.57 -32.06
N ILE A 265 15.80 -37.64 -30.78
CA ILE A 265 17.21 -37.73 -30.33
C ILE A 265 17.56 -39.16 -29.91
N GLY A 266 16.72 -39.78 -29.08
CA GLY A 266 17.00 -41.10 -28.50
C GLY A 266 16.04 -41.43 -27.37
N ASP A 267 16.29 -42.55 -26.70
CA ASP A 267 15.50 -42.99 -25.55
C ASP A 267 16.27 -42.66 -24.25
N MET A 268 15.57 -42.15 -23.24
CA MET A 268 16.10 -41.86 -21.91
C MET A 268 15.56 -42.83 -20.86
N TYR A 269 16.34 -43.02 -19.80
CA TYR A 269 16.00 -43.84 -18.65
C TYR A 269 16.19 -43.03 -17.37
N THR A 270 15.15 -43.00 -16.51
CA THR A 270 15.11 -42.15 -15.31
C THR A 270 15.41 -42.90 -14.02
N GLY A 271 15.71 -44.21 -14.07
CA GLY A 271 16.22 -44.96 -12.91
C GLY A 271 15.18 -45.62 -12.01
N ASN A 272 13.95 -45.11 -11.94
CA ASN A 272 13.06 -45.35 -10.79
C ASN A 272 11.84 -46.27 -11.01
N GLY A 273 11.75 -46.96 -12.14
CA GLY A 273 10.70 -47.96 -12.42
C GLY A 273 9.25 -47.50 -12.21
N CYS A 274 9.00 -46.20 -12.35
CA CYS A 274 7.71 -45.59 -12.06
C CYS A 274 6.60 -46.13 -12.98
N ILE A 275 5.41 -46.31 -12.41
CA ILE A 275 4.23 -46.59 -13.23
C ILE A 275 3.87 -45.34 -14.05
N PRO A 276 3.58 -45.45 -15.36
CA PRO A 276 3.43 -44.28 -16.23
C PRO A 276 2.42 -43.22 -15.76
N ARG A 277 1.28 -43.63 -15.18
CA ARG A 277 0.27 -42.68 -14.65
C ARG A 277 0.76 -41.80 -13.48
N GLY A 278 1.82 -42.22 -12.79
CA GLY A 278 2.43 -41.50 -11.67
C GLY A 278 3.58 -40.58 -12.07
N VAL A 279 3.98 -40.58 -13.34
CA VAL A 279 5.11 -39.79 -13.83
C VAL A 279 4.71 -38.32 -13.93
N ARG A 280 5.53 -37.44 -13.38
CA ARG A 280 5.52 -35.99 -13.60
C ARG A 280 6.94 -35.55 -13.94
N PHE A 281 7.04 -34.49 -14.73
CA PHE A 281 8.28 -33.78 -14.92
C PHE A 281 8.08 -32.34 -14.45
N ILE A 282 8.90 -31.89 -13.52
CA ILE A 282 8.83 -30.55 -12.93
C ILE A 282 10.15 -30.25 -12.20
N ASP A 283 10.60 -29.00 -12.22
CA ASP A 283 11.84 -28.54 -11.58
C ASP A 283 11.74 -28.60 -10.04
N LEU A 284 12.65 -29.31 -9.36
CA LEU A 284 12.68 -29.42 -7.89
C LEU A 284 13.76 -28.56 -7.23
N ASN A 285 14.75 -28.08 -7.98
CA ASN A 285 15.97 -27.46 -7.46
C ASN A 285 16.23 -26.04 -8.01
N ALA A 286 15.26 -25.50 -8.77
CA ALA A 286 15.28 -24.20 -9.43
C ALA A 286 16.50 -24.00 -10.34
N ASP A 287 16.90 -25.04 -11.09
CA ASP A 287 17.96 -24.92 -12.09
C ASP A 287 17.44 -24.60 -13.50
N GLY A 288 16.12 -24.56 -13.67
CA GLY A 288 15.42 -24.23 -14.90
C GLY A 288 15.12 -25.43 -15.80
N LEU A 289 15.52 -26.64 -15.40
CA LEU A 289 15.24 -27.88 -16.09
C LEU A 289 14.29 -28.74 -15.27
N ASP A 290 13.37 -29.42 -15.96
CA ASP A 290 12.42 -30.28 -15.26
C ASP A 290 13.10 -31.58 -14.80
N ASP A 291 12.85 -31.93 -13.54
CA ASP A 291 13.27 -33.19 -12.92
C ASP A 291 12.23 -34.28 -13.09
N PHE A 292 12.63 -35.53 -12.87
CA PHE A 292 11.69 -36.65 -12.92
C PHE A 292 11.10 -36.92 -11.54
N VAL A 293 9.77 -36.87 -11.44
CA VAL A 293 9.03 -37.22 -10.21
C VAL A 293 8.13 -38.42 -10.46
N CYS A 294 8.23 -39.40 -9.58
CA CYS A 294 7.33 -40.54 -9.49
C CYS A 294 6.41 -40.39 -8.28
N ILE A 295 5.12 -40.19 -8.55
CA ILE A 295 4.07 -40.26 -7.56
C ILE A 295 3.68 -41.74 -7.42
N SER A 296 3.83 -42.33 -6.24
CA SER A 296 3.42 -43.71 -5.99
C SER A 296 1.87 -43.83 -5.95
N PRO A 297 1.29 -45.04 -6.03
CA PRO A 297 -0.17 -45.22 -5.92
C PRO A 297 -0.79 -44.64 -4.65
N ASN A 298 -0.06 -44.60 -3.53
CA ASN A 298 -0.50 -44.00 -2.26
C ASN A 298 -0.15 -42.51 -2.13
N GLY A 299 0.47 -41.87 -3.12
CA GLY A 299 0.74 -40.43 -3.11
C GLY A 299 2.11 -40.01 -2.53
N GLU A 300 3.01 -40.95 -2.27
CA GLU A 300 4.42 -40.65 -1.94
C GLU A 300 5.16 -40.13 -3.18
N LEU A 301 6.17 -39.29 -2.97
CA LEU A 301 7.03 -38.80 -4.04
C LEU A 301 8.42 -39.42 -3.99
N TYR A 302 8.87 -39.91 -5.14
CA TYR A 302 10.27 -40.28 -5.40
C TYR A 302 10.78 -39.43 -6.56
N ALA A 303 12.04 -39.03 -6.55
CA ALA A 303 12.56 -38.13 -7.57
C ALA A 303 13.93 -38.54 -8.11
N ALA A 304 14.23 -38.07 -9.32
CA ALA A 304 15.55 -38.12 -9.90
C ALA A 304 15.85 -36.79 -10.60
N ILE A 305 17.01 -36.22 -10.32
CA ILE A 305 17.42 -34.88 -10.77
C ILE A 305 18.03 -34.93 -12.17
N ASN A 306 17.57 -34.04 -13.04
CA ASN A 306 18.15 -33.82 -14.37
C ASN A 306 19.55 -33.23 -14.22
N LYS A 307 20.58 -33.85 -14.80
CA LYS A 307 21.96 -33.37 -14.66
C LYS A 307 22.33 -32.24 -15.63
N GLY A 308 21.43 -31.86 -16.53
CA GLY A 308 21.68 -30.85 -17.56
C GLY A 308 22.79 -31.26 -18.56
N ASP A 309 23.11 -32.56 -18.65
CA ASP A 309 24.15 -33.11 -19.54
C ASP A 309 23.61 -33.52 -20.93
N GLY A 310 22.35 -33.19 -21.21
CA GLY A 310 21.72 -33.39 -22.51
C GLY A 310 22.40 -32.58 -23.62
N THR A 311 22.41 -33.13 -24.84
CA THR A 311 22.99 -32.48 -26.01
C THR A 311 22.05 -32.55 -27.22
N ALA A 312 22.43 -31.90 -28.32
CA ALA A 312 21.71 -32.01 -29.60
C ALA A 312 21.64 -33.44 -30.18
N SER A 313 22.30 -34.43 -29.57
CA SER A 313 22.31 -35.82 -30.05
C SER A 313 22.16 -36.88 -28.95
N GLN A 314 22.02 -36.47 -27.68
CA GLN A 314 21.88 -37.38 -26.54
C GLN A 314 20.89 -36.77 -25.54
N PRO A 315 19.91 -37.53 -25.03
CA PRO A 315 19.05 -37.05 -23.96
C PRO A 315 19.84 -36.89 -22.64
N PRO A 316 19.35 -36.07 -21.69
CA PRO A 316 19.99 -35.91 -20.39
C PRO A 316 19.93 -37.20 -19.56
N THR A 317 20.84 -37.32 -18.60
CA THR A 317 20.85 -38.36 -17.58
C THR A 317 20.29 -37.86 -16.26
N PHE A 318 19.64 -38.77 -15.51
CA PHE A 318 18.99 -38.45 -14.24
C PHE A 318 19.74 -39.09 -13.06
N LYS A 319 19.79 -38.39 -11.93
CA LYS A 319 20.34 -38.84 -10.65
C LYS A 319 19.21 -39.15 -9.67
N ASP A 320 18.95 -40.43 -9.42
CA ASP A 320 17.99 -40.84 -8.39
C ASP A 320 18.38 -40.30 -7.01
N ILE A 321 17.45 -39.59 -6.36
CA ILE A 321 17.59 -39.06 -5.00
C ILE A 321 16.65 -39.74 -4.00
N GLY A 322 15.90 -40.75 -4.45
CA GLY A 322 15.01 -41.55 -3.62
C GLY A 322 13.71 -40.83 -3.25
N LYS A 323 13.15 -41.21 -2.10
CA LYS A 323 11.88 -40.67 -1.60
C LYS A 323 12.10 -39.25 -1.06
N ILE A 324 11.30 -38.30 -1.55
CA ILE A 324 11.36 -36.89 -1.13
C ILE A 324 10.14 -36.45 -0.32
N LYS A 325 9.01 -37.18 -0.39
CA LYS A 325 7.81 -36.86 0.40
C LYS A 325 7.00 -38.09 0.75
N ASP A 326 6.50 -38.13 1.99
CA ASP A 326 5.55 -39.14 2.46
C ASP A 326 4.13 -38.87 1.97
N ALA A 327 3.34 -39.93 1.85
CA ALA A 327 1.92 -39.85 1.53
C ALA A 327 1.13 -39.13 2.62
N VAL A 328 0.20 -38.27 2.20
CA VAL A 328 -0.77 -37.63 3.10
C VAL A 328 -1.99 -38.55 3.24
N SER A 329 -2.37 -38.85 4.48
CA SER A 329 -3.48 -39.78 4.77
C SER A 329 -4.80 -39.30 4.17
N GLY A 330 -5.51 -40.21 3.49
CA GLY A 330 -6.81 -39.94 2.89
C GLY A 330 -6.74 -39.51 1.41
N PHE A 331 -5.54 -39.25 0.89
CA PHE A 331 -5.32 -38.89 -0.50
C PHE A 331 -4.46 -39.94 -1.20
N ASP A 332 -4.80 -40.26 -2.44
CA ASP A 332 -4.04 -41.18 -3.28
C ASP A 332 -3.38 -40.44 -4.46
N GLN A 333 -2.69 -41.19 -5.33
CA GLN A 333 -2.04 -40.63 -6.52
C GLN A 333 -2.92 -39.69 -7.36
N SER A 334 -4.24 -39.93 -7.44
CA SER A 334 -5.14 -39.15 -8.29
C SER A 334 -5.39 -37.74 -7.78
N HIS A 335 -5.12 -37.49 -6.49
CA HIS A 335 -5.32 -36.21 -5.82
C HIS A 335 -4.06 -35.32 -5.87
N VAL A 336 -2.88 -35.90 -6.13
CA VAL A 336 -1.61 -35.15 -6.10
C VAL A 336 -1.45 -34.31 -7.37
N ARG A 337 -1.08 -33.04 -7.19
CA ARG A 337 -0.60 -32.12 -8.22
C ARG A 337 0.76 -31.56 -7.77
N LEU A 338 1.64 -31.30 -8.72
CA LEU A 338 2.90 -30.59 -8.47
C LEU A 338 2.84 -29.29 -9.26
N ALA A 339 3.30 -28.21 -8.65
CA ALA A 339 3.19 -26.86 -9.21
C ALA A 339 4.18 -25.93 -8.49
N ASP A 340 4.76 -24.96 -9.18
CA ASP A 340 5.44 -23.83 -8.51
C ASP A 340 4.39 -22.78 -8.12
N ILE A 341 3.89 -22.86 -6.88
CA ILE A 341 2.79 -22.00 -6.41
C ILE A 341 3.33 -20.69 -5.85
N ASP A 342 4.44 -20.74 -5.12
CA ASP A 342 5.00 -19.57 -4.45
C ASP A 342 5.97 -18.78 -5.35
N GLY A 343 6.26 -19.28 -6.56
CA GLY A 343 7.06 -18.66 -7.61
C GLY A 343 8.55 -18.58 -7.28
N ASP A 344 9.08 -19.53 -6.51
CA ASP A 344 10.52 -19.62 -6.22
C ASP A 344 11.31 -20.50 -7.20
N GLY A 345 10.65 -21.07 -8.21
CA GLY A 345 11.25 -21.92 -9.24
C GLY A 345 11.26 -23.40 -8.87
N ARG A 346 10.74 -23.78 -7.70
CA ARG A 346 10.73 -25.17 -7.22
C ARG A 346 9.31 -25.69 -7.15
N ALA A 347 9.15 -26.96 -7.48
CA ALA A 347 7.86 -27.62 -7.39
C ALA A 347 7.39 -27.81 -5.94
N ASP A 348 6.20 -27.33 -5.67
CA ASP A 348 5.44 -27.57 -4.46
C ASP A 348 4.56 -28.82 -4.60
N TYR A 349 4.21 -29.43 -3.46
CA TYR A 349 3.30 -30.55 -3.42
C TYR A 349 1.90 -30.08 -3.08
N CYS A 350 0.95 -30.30 -3.99
CA CYS A 350 -0.43 -29.93 -3.81
C CYS A 350 -1.36 -31.14 -3.83
N LEU A 351 -2.46 -31.03 -3.07
CA LEU A 351 -3.54 -32.00 -3.02
C LEU A 351 -4.83 -31.33 -3.48
N ALA A 352 -5.44 -31.91 -4.52
CA ALA A 352 -6.77 -31.56 -4.96
C ALA A 352 -7.79 -32.48 -4.28
N ALA A 353 -8.59 -31.94 -3.37
CA ALA A 353 -9.69 -32.66 -2.74
C ALA A 353 -10.85 -32.90 -3.71
N ASP A 354 -11.75 -33.84 -3.42
CA ASP A 354 -12.95 -34.12 -4.23
C ASP A 354 -13.88 -32.91 -4.42
N SER A 355 -13.82 -31.91 -3.53
CA SER A 355 -14.50 -30.62 -3.68
C SER A 355 -13.89 -29.73 -4.77
N GLY A 356 -12.67 -30.03 -5.22
CA GLY A 356 -11.83 -29.18 -6.06
C GLY A 356 -10.95 -28.21 -5.27
N ASP A 357 -11.00 -28.25 -3.94
CA ASP A 357 -10.14 -27.44 -3.08
C ASP A 357 -8.69 -27.90 -3.17
N ILE A 358 -7.75 -26.96 -3.17
CA ILE A 358 -6.32 -27.22 -3.26
C ILE A 358 -5.61 -26.81 -1.97
N SER A 359 -4.90 -27.76 -1.36
CA SER A 359 -3.95 -27.49 -0.28
C SER A 359 -2.54 -27.86 -0.70
N CYS A 360 -1.54 -27.06 -0.31
CA CYS A 360 -0.16 -27.27 -0.76
C CYS A 360 0.86 -27.24 0.38
N TRP A 361 2.03 -27.81 0.09
CA TRP A 361 3.21 -27.73 0.92
C TRP A 361 4.37 -27.23 0.07
N ARG A 362 5.02 -26.18 0.56
CA ARG A 362 6.17 -25.53 -0.09
C ARG A 362 7.42 -26.40 -0.04
N ASN A 363 8.16 -26.48 -1.14
CA ASN A 363 9.50 -27.03 -1.14
C ASN A 363 10.54 -26.00 -0.65
N ALA A 364 10.85 -26.01 0.65
CA ALA A 364 11.87 -25.12 1.25
C ALA A 364 13.32 -25.66 1.10
N GLY A 365 13.58 -26.48 0.07
CA GLY A 365 14.89 -27.02 -0.24
C GLY A 365 15.78 -26.04 -0.99
N ILE A 366 17.04 -25.89 -0.54
CA ILE A 366 18.06 -25.03 -1.19
C ILE A 366 19.03 -25.82 -2.10
N GLY A 367 18.87 -27.14 -2.23
CA GLY A 367 19.72 -28.00 -3.05
C GLY A 367 18.92 -28.98 -3.89
N ASP A 368 19.56 -30.06 -4.37
CA ASP A 368 18.95 -31.11 -5.21
C ASP A 368 17.71 -31.81 -4.61
N SER A 369 17.39 -31.61 -3.33
CA SER A 369 16.28 -32.30 -2.66
C SER A 369 15.54 -31.34 -1.73
N PRO A 370 14.22 -31.48 -1.60
CA PRO A 370 13.45 -30.82 -0.56
C PRO A 370 14.04 -31.14 0.81
N SER A 371 14.49 -30.12 1.55
CA SER A 371 15.00 -30.26 2.92
C SER A 371 13.83 -30.41 3.91
N SER A 372 12.72 -29.74 3.61
CA SER A 372 11.48 -29.75 4.36
C SER A 372 10.30 -29.38 3.44
N TRP A 373 9.09 -29.72 3.89
CA TRP A 373 7.84 -29.39 3.23
C TRP A 373 7.01 -28.51 4.18
N GLU A 374 6.97 -27.20 3.92
CA GLU A 374 6.27 -26.25 4.79
C GLU A 374 4.79 -26.21 4.43
N ASP A 375 3.90 -26.31 5.42
CA ASP A 375 2.45 -26.34 5.17
C ASP A 375 1.93 -24.93 4.80
N LEU A 376 1.37 -24.79 3.61
CA LEU A 376 0.75 -23.56 3.13
C LEU A 376 -0.77 -23.54 3.36
N GLY A 377 -1.37 -24.62 3.83
CA GLY A 377 -2.81 -24.70 4.07
C GLY A 377 -3.65 -24.74 2.80
N LEU A 378 -4.88 -24.21 2.86
CA LEU A 378 -5.83 -24.14 1.74
C LEU A 378 -5.55 -22.90 0.89
N LEU A 379 -5.14 -23.11 -0.36
CA LEU A 379 -4.71 -22.04 -1.28
C LEU A 379 -5.73 -21.75 -2.39
N PHE A 380 -6.58 -22.70 -2.74
CA PHE A 380 -7.60 -22.49 -3.76
C PHE A 380 -8.90 -23.16 -3.38
N THR A 381 -10.00 -22.40 -3.41
CA THR A 381 -11.35 -22.94 -3.23
C THR A 381 -11.89 -23.43 -4.57
N GLY A 382 -12.30 -24.70 -4.61
CA GLY A 382 -12.80 -25.36 -5.80
C GLY A 382 -13.96 -24.62 -6.47
N LYS A 383 -13.94 -24.55 -7.80
CA LYS A 383 -14.93 -23.82 -8.60
C LYS A 383 -16.13 -24.67 -9.04
N GLY A 384 -16.34 -25.84 -8.41
CA GLY A 384 -17.47 -26.73 -8.72
C GLY A 384 -17.43 -27.33 -10.13
N MET A 385 -16.23 -27.45 -10.72
CA MET A 385 -16.04 -27.92 -12.10
C MET A 385 -16.21 -29.45 -12.27
N GLY A 386 -16.35 -30.19 -11.17
CA GLY A 386 -16.59 -31.64 -11.17
C GLY A 386 -15.30 -32.45 -11.23
N ASP A 387 -15.08 -33.17 -12.34
CA ASP A 387 -14.04 -34.20 -12.47
C ASP A 387 -12.61 -33.64 -12.26
N LEU A 388 -11.95 -34.11 -11.20
CA LEU A 388 -10.60 -33.71 -10.79
C LEU A 388 -9.52 -33.97 -11.83
N ARG A 389 -9.73 -34.90 -12.77
CA ARG A 389 -8.79 -35.13 -13.88
C ARG A 389 -8.63 -33.91 -14.78
N GLY A 390 -9.59 -32.98 -14.74
CA GLY A 390 -9.51 -31.71 -15.44
C GLY A 390 -8.56 -30.69 -14.80
N VAL A 391 -8.27 -30.82 -13.49
CA VAL A 391 -7.45 -29.85 -12.74
C VAL A 391 -5.97 -30.01 -13.06
N ARG A 392 -5.33 -28.92 -13.49
CA ARG A 392 -3.91 -28.83 -13.85
C ARG A 392 -3.30 -27.53 -13.31
N PHE A 393 -1.98 -27.54 -13.20
CA PHE A 393 -1.17 -26.38 -12.87
C PHE A 393 -0.17 -26.17 -14.00
N GLU A 394 -0.20 -24.98 -14.59
CA GLU A 394 0.53 -24.65 -15.81
C GLU A 394 0.76 -23.13 -15.85
N ASP A 395 1.98 -22.67 -16.03
CA ASP A 395 2.33 -21.25 -16.28
C ASP A 395 1.89 -20.80 -17.70
N ILE A 396 0.60 -20.40 -17.84
CA ILE A 396 0.01 -20.10 -19.15
C ILE A 396 0.42 -18.72 -19.65
N ASN A 397 0.67 -17.78 -18.73
CA ASN A 397 0.97 -16.39 -19.01
C ASN A 397 2.50 -16.14 -19.07
N GLY A 398 3.34 -17.07 -18.61
CA GLY A 398 4.80 -17.01 -18.68
C GLY A 398 5.43 -16.20 -17.55
N ASP A 399 4.76 -16.01 -16.42
CA ASP A 399 5.28 -15.20 -15.30
C ASP A 399 6.14 -16.00 -14.32
N GLY A 400 6.24 -17.32 -14.52
CA GLY A 400 7.01 -18.22 -13.65
C GLY A 400 6.27 -18.73 -12.44
N ARG A 401 4.94 -18.54 -12.36
CA ARG A 401 4.05 -19.15 -11.37
C ARG A 401 3.05 -20.03 -12.09
N ASP A 402 2.79 -21.21 -11.54
CA ASP A 402 1.82 -22.11 -12.18
C ASP A 402 0.38 -21.68 -11.88
N ASP A 403 -0.41 -21.56 -12.95
CA ASP A 403 -1.81 -21.14 -12.90
C ASP A 403 -2.75 -22.32 -12.70
N TRP A 404 -3.90 -22.08 -12.07
CA TRP A 404 -4.91 -23.13 -11.91
C TRP A 404 -5.76 -23.23 -13.17
N LEU A 405 -5.75 -24.42 -13.80
CA LEU A 405 -6.52 -24.71 -15.00
C LEU A 405 -7.53 -25.82 -14.74
N TRP A 406 -8.72 -25.70 -15.32
CA TRP A 406 -9.63 -26.84 -15.48
C TRP A 406 -9.95 -27.10 -16.94
N VAL A 407 -9.64 -28.31 -17.40
CA VAL A 407 -9.88 -28.79 -18.76
C VAL A 407 -11.10 -29.70 -18.79
N SER A 408 -12.09 -29.37 -19.61
CA SER A 408 -13.28 -30.19 -19.86
C SER A 408 -12.98 -31.43 -20.70
N ASP A 409 -13.95 -32.33 -20.84
CA ASP A 409 -13.80 -33.54 -21.65
C ASP A 409 -13.63 -33.26 -23.16
N ILE A 410 -14.08 -32.10 -23.64
CA ILE A 410 -13.86 -31.63 -25.02
C ILE A 410 -12.64 -30.72 -25.15
N GLY A 411 -11.89 -30.46 -24.07
CA GLY A 411 -10.71 -29.60 -24.08
C GLY A 411 -10.97 -28.11 -23.87
N GLN A 412 -12.20 -27.66 -23.62
CA GLN A 412 -12.41 -26.29 -23.13
C GLN A 412 -11.66 -26.08 -21.82
N THR A 413 -11.00 -24.94 -21.66
CA THR A 413 -10.15 -24.67 -20.49
C THR A 413 -10.57 -23.37 -19.83
N PHE A 414 -10.73 -23.43 -18.51
CA PHE A 414 -10.89 -22.25 -17.65
C PHE A 414 -9.60 -22.04 -16.86
N THR A 415 -9.20 -20.79 -16.67
CA THR A 415 -7.90 -20.43 -16.09
C THR A 415 -8.09 -19.41 -14.97
N TRP A 416 -7.39 -19.61 -13.87
CA TRP A 416 -7.17 -18.62 -12.82
C TRP A 416 -5.67 -18.42 -12.66
N THR A 417 -5.18 -17.22 -12.97
CA THR A 417 -3.75 -16.94 -12.89
C THR A 417 -3.30 -16.75 -11.45
N ASN A 418 -2.12 -17.27 -11.14
CA ASN A 418 -1.48 -17.19 -9.83
C ASN A 418 -0.67 -15.88 -9.73
N SER A 419 -1.15 -14.92 -8.94
CA SER A 419 -0.37 -13.72 -8.62
C SER A 419 0.13 -13.79 -7.17
N ARG A 420 1.31 -13.23 -6.92
CA ARG A 420 1.86 -13.13 -5.55
C ARG A 420 0.93 -12.33 -4.64
N SER A 421 0.84 -12.71 -3.37
CA SER A 421 0.08 -11.98 -2.36
C SER A 421 0.98 -11.31 -1.33
N CYS A 422 0.54 -10.15 -0.85
CA CYS A 422 1.15 -9.49 0.30
C CYS A 422 0.48 -9.88 1.63
N VAL A 423 -0.48 -10.80 1.64
CA VAL A 423 -1.16 -11.23 2.86
C VAL A 423 -0.20 -11.93 3.82
N ASN A 424 -0.25 -11.56 5.10
CA ASN A 424 0.52 -12.20 6.15
C ASN A 424 -0.05 -13.60 6.49
N GLY A 425 0.80 -14.62 6.41
CA GLY A 425 0.42 -16.03 6.56
C GLY A 425 0.07 -16.55 7.96
N ILE A 426 -0.10 -15.71 8.98
CA ILE A 426 -0.38 -16.14 10.37
C ILE A 426 -1.88 -16.18 10.72
N ASN A 427 -2.77 -15.58 9.92
CA ASN A 427 -4.19 -15.48 10.28
C ASN A 427 -5.06 -16.62 9.68
N ASP A 428 -5.18 -17.74 10.39
CA ASP A 428 -6.22 -18.81 10.31
C ASP A 428 -6.64 -19.39 8.93
N VAL A 429 -5.96 -19.00 7.84
CA VAL A 429 -5.91 -19.64 6.52
C VAL A 429 -4.46 -19.54 6.08
N GLY A 430 -3.83 -20.68 5.76
CA GLY A 430 -2.38 -20.84 5.64
C GLY A 430 -1.67 -19.87 4.69
N GLY A 431 -0.33 -19.84 4.85
CA GLY A 431 0.59 -18.82 4.32
C GLY A 431 0.62 -18.60 2.81
N ASP A 432 1.34 -17.54 2.39
CA ASP A 432 1.53 -17.06 1.01
C ASP A 432 0.40 -17.47 0.06
N ASN A 433 -0.82 -17.02 0.38
CA ASN A 433 -2.01 -17.44 -0.35
C ASN A 433 -2.06 -16.72 -1.69
N PRO A 434 -1.92 -17.40 -2.84
CA PRO A 434 -1.92 -16.72 -4.12
C PRO A 434 -3.16 -15.86 -4.34
N SER A 435 -2.96 -14.69 -4.92
CA SER A 435 -4.04 -13.79 -5.30
C SER A 435 -4.56 -14.17 -6.68
N TRP A 436 -5.44 -15.19 -6.70
CA TRP A 436 -6.02 -15.76 -7.92
C TRP A 436 -6.89 -14.79 -8.72
N ARG A 437 -6.64 -14.65 -10.02
CA ARG A 437 -7.48 -13.85 -10.95
C ARG A 437 -7.97 -14.70 -12.11
N GLN A 438 -9.27 -14.69 -12.40
CA GLN A 438 -9.80 -15.44 -13.54
C GLN A 438 -9.35 -14.80 -14.87
N GLY A 439 -8.83 -15.63 -15.78
CA GLY A 439 -8.57 -15.23 -17.16
C GLY A 439 -9.75 -15.53 -18.08
N PHE A 440 -9.83 -14.82 -19.20
CA PHE A 440 -10.90 -14.96 -20.21
C PHE A 440 -10.34 -15.01 -21.62
N ALA A 441 -11.12 -15.50 -22.59
CA ALA A 441 -10.81 -15.27 -24.00
C ALA A 441 -10.88 -13.77 -24.33
N SER A 442 -10.02 -13.28 -25.20
CA SER A 442 -9.99 -11.87 -25.59
C SER A 442 -11.34 -11.38 -26.12
N GLY A 443 -11.77 -10.22 -25.62
CA GLY A 443 -13.09 -9.64 -25.91
C GLY A 443 -14.25 -10.26 -25.13
N GLN A 444 -13.99 -11.19 -24.20
CA GLN A 444 -14.99 -11.76 -23.29
C GLN A 444 -14.73 -11.31 -21.85
N SER A 445 -15.80 -11.31 -21.03
CA SER A 445 -15.75 -11.04 -19.58
C SER A 445 -16.23 -12.21 -18.72
N SER A 446 -16.53 -13.35 -19.37
CA SER A 446 -16.95 -14.59 -18.73
C SER A 446 -16.63 -15.79 -19.62
N GLY A 447 -16.65 -17.00 -19.06
CA GLY A 447 -16.43 -18.23 -19.80
C GLY A 447 -14.97 -18.72 -19.80
N PRO A 448 -14.64 -19.70 -20.66
CA PRO A 448 -13.31 -20.31 -20.73
C PRO A 448 -12.29 -19.38 -21.42
N THR A 449 -11.00 -19.57 -21.12
CA THR A 449 -9.89 -19.01 -21.91
C THR A 449 -9.76 -19.70 -23.26
N HIS A 450 -10.01 -21.01 -23.31
CA HIS A 450 -9.88 -21.81 -24.53
C HIS A 450 -11.20 -22.48 -24.92
N GLY A 451 -11.60 -22.35 -26.19
CA GLY A 451 -12.85 -22.91 -26.73
C GLY A 451 -12.90 -24.43 -26.88
N GLY A 452 -11.76 -25.12 -26.71
CA GLY A 452 -11.64 -26.57 -26.81
C GLY A 452 -11.75 -27.12 -28.23
N MET A 453 -11.89 -28.45 -28.32
CA MET A 453 -11.81 -29.23 -29.55
C MET A 453 -13.16 -29.86 -29.95
N GLY A 454 -14.28 -29.22 -29.59
CA GLY A 454 -15.62 -29.72 -29.87
C GLY A 454 -15.93 -29.93 -31.36
N ALA A 455 -15.19 -29.27 -32.25
CA ALA A 455 -15.28 -29.49 -33.70
C ALA A 455 -14.77 -30.88 -34.14
N PHE A 456 -13.94 -31.55 -33.34
CA PHE A 456 -13.34 -32.85 -33.64
C PHE A 456 -14.12 -34.02 -33.02
N GLY A 457 -15.10 -33.75 -32.16
CA GLY A 457 -15.93 -34.76 -31.51
C GLY A 457 -16.57 -34.25 -30.22
N THR A 458 -17.26 -35.14 -29.53
CA THR A 458 -18.16 -34.81 -28.41
C THR A 458 -17.59 -35.11 -27.02
N GLY A 459 -16.38 -35.65 -26.91
CA GLY A 459 -15.72 -35.97 -25.64
C GLY A 459 -14.47 -36.86 -25.80
N GLY A 460 -13.82 -37.17 -24.68
CA GLY A 460 -12.61 -38.00 -24.61
C GLY A 460 -11.32 -37.32 -25.09
N PHE A 461 -11.29 -35.98 -25.10
CA PHE A 461 -10.15 -35.20 -25.55
C PHE A 461 -9.27 -34.66 -24.43
N ARG A 462 -9.76 -34.65 -23.19
CA ARG A 462 -9.01 -34.11 -22.04
C ARG A 462 -7.57 -34.62 -21.96
N ASP A 463 -7.37 -35.93 -22.03
CA ASP A 463 -6.05 -36.56 -21.92
C ASP A 463 -5.17 -36.37 -23.17
N ARG A 464 -5.67 -35.65 -24.19
CA ARG A 464 -4.98 -35.29 -25.44
C ARG A 464 -4.67 -33.80 -25.52
N ILE A 465 -5.16 -33.01 -24.57
CA ILE A 465 -4.84 -31.59 -24.45
C ILE A 465 -3.62 -31.44 -23.56
N HIS A 466 -2.67 -30.62 -23.98
CA HIS A 466 -1.47 -30.26 -23.24
C HIS A 466 -1.21 -28.76 -23.38
N PHE A 467 -0.46 -28.22 -22.43
CA PHE A 467 0.09 -26.87 -22.48
C PHE A 467 1.60 -27.00 -22.51
N ALA A 468 2.24 -26.29 -23.44
CA ALA A 468 3.67 -26.44 -23.64
C ALA A 468 4.28 -25.22 -24.35
N ARG A 469 5.50 -24.85 -23.98
CA ARG A 469 6.31 -23.81 -24.65
C ARG A 469 6.86 -24.35 -25.96
N ILE A 470 6.00 -24.51 -26.98
CA ILE A 470 6.40 -24.96 -28.31
C ILE A 470 7.13 -23.85 -29.05
N TYR A 471 6.56 -22.65 -29.00
CA TYR A 471 7.13 -21.42 -29.56
C TYR A 471 7.78 -20.54 -28.48
N GLY A 472 7.40 -20.69 -27.21
CA GLY A 472 8.03 -20.02 -26.07
C GLY A 472 8.04 -18.49 -26.20
N THR A 473 6.96 -17.89 -26.72
CA THR A 473 6.95 -16.44 -26.97
C THR A 473 6.80 -15.68 -25.66
N ALA A 474 7.91 -15.16 -25.14
CA ALA A 474 7.93 -14.30 -23.96
C ALA A 474 6.98 -13.11 -24.14
N GLN A 475 6.18 -12.83 -23.11
CA GLN A 475 5.30 -11.66 -23.10
C GLN A 475 6.08 -10.44 -22.64
N ASP A 476 6.52 -10.44 -21.39
CA ASP A 476 7.22 -9.27 -20.83
C ASP A 476 7.80 -9.47 -19.42
N PHE A 477 7.86 -10.68 -18.84
CA PHE A 477 8.35 -10.93 -17.47
C PHE A 477 9.17 -12.23 -17.40
N GLY A 478 10.15 -12.32 -16.49
CA GLY A 478 10.66 -13.61 -15.93
C GLY A 478 11.35 -14.63 -16.85
N LEU A 479 11.50 -14.33 -18.14
CA LEU A 479 12.18 -15.14 -19.18
C LEU A 479 11.55 -16.50 -19.53
N LEU A 480 10.39 -16.85 -18.97
CA LEU A 480 9.61 -17.98 -19.47
C LEU A 480 8.71 -17.54 -20.64
N GLY A 481 8.61 -18.42 -21.64
CA GLY A 481 7.65 -18.26 -22.70
C GLY A 481 6.25 -18.65 -22.23
N ARG A 482 5.22 -17.96 -22.72
CA ARG A 482 3.84 -18.43 -22.59
C ARG A 482 3.71 -19.86 -23.13
N GLN A 483 2.91 -20.68 -22.47
CA GLN A 483 2.59 -22.00 -22.97
C GLN A 483 1.49 -21.96 -24.04
N ASP A 484 1.69 -22.75 -25.10
CA ASP A 484 0.80 -22.93 -26.23
C ASP A 484 -0.23 -24.04 -25.96
N TYR A 485 -1.42 -23.94 -26.56
CA TYR A 485 -2.43 -24.99 -26.46
C TYR A 485 -2.15 -26.09 -27.50
N VAL A 486 -1.93 -27.32 -27.04
CA VAL A 486 -1.52 -28.46 -27.88
C VAL A 486 -2.58 -29.55 -27.84
N PHE A 487 -3.03 -29.98 -29.03
CA PHE A 487 -3.93 -31.12 -29.19
C PHE A 487 -3.22 -32.27 -29.91
N MET A 488 -3.08 -33.40 -29.23
CA MET A 488 -2.59 -34.66 -29.82
C MET A 488 -3.75 -35.39 -30.51
N GLN A 489 -4.10 -34.93 -31.71
CA GLN A 489 -5.19 -35.48 -32.52
C GLN A 489 -4.88 -36.94 -32.90
N HIS A 490 -5.77 -37.86 -32.55
CA HIS A 490 -5.59 -39.29 -32.79
C HIS A 490 -6.36 -39.77 -34.03
N SER A 491 -5.74 -40.68 -34.79
CA SER A 491 -6.41 -41.53 -35.78
C SER A 491 -5.77 -42.92 -35.82
N GLU A 492 -6.53 -43.93 -36.27
CA GLU A 492 -5.99 -45.26 -36.55
C GLU A 492 -5.61 -45.37 -38.04
N VAL A 493 -4.34 -45.71 -38.30
CA VAL A 493 -3.78 -45.84 -39.66
C VAL A 493 -2.98 -47.15 -39.72
N ASP A 494 -3.34 -48.04 -40.64
CA ASP A 494 -2.66 -49.32 -40.89
C ASP A 494 -2.43 -50.19 -39.63
N GLY A 495 -3.39 -50.20 -38.71
CA GLY A 495 -3.31 -50.97 -37.45
C GLY A 495 -2.36 -50.37 -36.41
N LYS A 496 -1.94 -49.12 -36.60
CA LYS A 496 -1.20 -48.30 -35.64
C LYS A 496 -1.99 -47.06 -35.27
N HIS A 497 -1.57 -46.40 -34.21
CA HIS A 497 -2.15 -45.14 -33.73
C HIS A 497 -1.28 -43.98 -34.21
N GLN A 498 -1.83 -43.13 -35.07
CA GLN A 498 -1.21 -41.89 -35.51
C GLN A 498 -1.66 -40.75 -34.59
N PHE A 499 -0.71 -39.91 -34.18
CA PHE A 499 -0.91 -38.71 -33.38
C PHE A 499 -0.40 -37.50 -34.16
N ASP A 500 -1.31 -36.64 -34.55
CA ASP A 500 -1.02 -35.36 -35.20
C ASP A 500 -1.03 -34.26 -34.14
N MET A 501 0.13 -33.68 -33.86
CA MET A 501 0.29 -32.57 -32.94
C MET A 501 -0.19 -31.28 -33.61
N ARG A 502 -1.39 -30.85 -33.27
CA ARG A 502 -1.96 -29.56 -33.67
C ARG A 502 -1.73 -28.53 -32.58
N VAL A 503 -1.22 -27.35 -32.94
CA VAL A 503 -0.83 -26.32 -31.97
C VAL A 503 -1.52 -25.00 -32.25
N TRP A 504 -1.97 -24.35 -31.19
CA TRP A 504 -2.41 -22.96 -31.18
C TRP A 504 -1.41 -22.16 -30.35
N LYS A 505 -0.62 -21.35 -31.04
CA LYS A 505 0.39 -20.51 -30.43
C LYS A 505 -0.27 -19.45 -29.57
N ASN A 506 0.14 -19.33 -28.32
CA ASN A 506 -0.40 -18.36 -27.39
C ASN A 506 0.13 -16.95 -27.72
N ILE A 507 -0.79 -16.05 -28.02
CA ILE A 507 -0.53 -14.62 -28.25
C ILE A 507 -1.36 -13.74 -27.29
N GLY A 508 -1.95 -14.36 -26.26
CA GLY A 508 -2.69 -13.66 -25.20
C GLY A 508 -1.77 -12.86 -24.29
N SER A 509 -2.33 -11.96 -23.51
CA SER A 509 -1.57 -11.05 -22.65
C SER A 509 -2.28 -10.76 -21.33
N GLY A 510 -1.59 -10.11 -20.41
CA GLY A 510 -2.08 -9.75 -19.09
C GLY A 510 -1.83 -10.80 -18.02
N GLY A 511 -2.04 -10.43 -16.76
CA GLY A 511 -1.89 -11.33 -15.62
C GLY A 511 -0.45 -11.62 -15.22
N THR A 512 0.56 -11.08 -15.93
CA THR A 512 1.99 -11.33 -15.66
C THR A 512 2.63 -10.26 -14.76
N LYS A 513 1.98 -9.11 -14.67
CA LYS A 513 2.41 -7.97 -13.86
C LYS A 513 1.24 -7.58 -12.96
N ILE A 514 1.55 -7.26 -11.73
CA ILE A 514 0.60 -6.71 -10.78
C ILE A 514 1.07 -5.30 -10.43
N LYS A 515 0.10 -4.40 -10.20
CA LYS A 515 0.30 -2.94 -10.10
C LYS A 515 1.27 -2.53 -9.01
N ALA A 516 1.49 -3.49 -8.12
CA ALA A 516 1.61 -3.28 -6.71
C ALA A 516 2.36 -4.42 -6.08
N VAL A 517 3.39 -4.93 -6.74
CA VAL A 517 4.31 -5.84 -6.08
C VAL A 517 5.66 -5.43 -6.56
N ALA A 518 6.43 -4.79 -5.68
CA ALA A 518 7.63 -5.33 -5.05
C ALA A 518 8.75 -5.83 -5.98
N ASP A 519 8.40 -6.44 -7.09
CA ASP A 519 9.36 -6.87 -8.05
C ASP A 519 10.14 -5.73 -8.71
N GLY A 520 9.47 -4.59 -8.91
CA GLY A 520 10.12 -3.37 -9.40
C GLY A 520 10.67 -2.49 -8.29
N ASP A 521 10.14 -2.63 -7.07
CA ASP A 521 10.39 -1.68 -5.97
C ASP A 521 11.84 -1.71 -5.55
N ARG A 522 12.48 -0.55 -5.64
CA ARG A 522 13.77 -0.25 -5.06
C ARG A 522 13.67 1.08 -4.36
N TYR A 523 14.47 1.23 -3.33
CA TYR A 523 14.60 2.46 -2.58
C TYR A 523 16.08 2.82 -2.57
N CYS A 524 16.37 4.07 -2.87
CA CYS A 524 17.72 4.61 -2.87
C CYS A 524 17.66 6.13 -2.92
N ASN A 525 18.66 6.82 -2.35
CA ASN A 525 18.79 8.27 -2.44
C ASN A 525 19.23 8.72 -3.85
N MET A 526 18.36 8.57 -4.85
CA MET A 526 18.64 8.93 -6.25
C MET A 526 18.72 10.45 -6.46
N MET A 527 17.92 11.21 -5.71
CA MET A 527 17.85 12.67 -5.76
C MET A 527 18.90 13.36 -4.87
N ALA A 528 19.75 12.56 -4.20
CA ALA A 528 20.85 13.04 -3.37
C ALA A 528 20.42 13.99 -2.24
N HIS A 529 19.29 13.69 -1.60
CA HIS A 529 18.76 14.38 -0.42
C HIS A 529 19.85 14.49 0.66
N GLU A 530 19.94 15.67 1.28
CA GLU A 530 21.00 15.96 2.26
C GLU A 530 20.87 15.16 3.56
N ASP A 531 19.66 14.77 3.93
CA ASP A 531 19.34 13.91 5.08
C ASP A 531 19.46 12.41 4.76
N GLY A 532 19.81 12.04 3.52
CA GLY A 532 20.01 10.64 3.15
C GLY A 532 18.73 9.85 2.86
N ARG A 533 17.54 10.46 3.05
CA ARG A 533 16.26 9.78 2.81
C ARG A 533 16.19 9.20 1.39
N GLU A 534 15.56 8.05 1.28
CA GLU A 534 15.51 7.33 0.02
C GLU A 534 14.28 7.69 -0.83
N ASP A 535 14.48 7.70 -2.15
CA ASP A 535 13.44 7.82 -3.17
C ASP A 535 12.91 6.45 -3.57
N TYR A 536 11.67 6.40 -4.02
CA TYR A 536 11.08 5.19 -4.56
C TYR A 536 11.34 5.09 -6.06
N VAL A 537 12.02 4.02 -6.46
CA VAL A 537 12.32 3.68 -7.85
C VAL A 537 11.57 2.41 -8.24
N TRP A 538 10.80 2.49 -9.31
CA TRP A 538 10.15 1.34 -9.91
C TRP A 538 10.88 0.88 -11.16
N ILE A 539 11.46 -0.32 -11.12
CA ILE A 539 12.18 -0.93 -12.26
C ILE A 539 11.25 -1.91 -13.00
N LEU A 540 10.90 -1.58 -14.24
CA LEU A 540 10.12 -2.46 -15.12
C LEU A 540 10.95 -3.68 -15.51
N SER A 541 10.27 -4.77 -15.89
CA SER A 541 10.89 -6.06 -16.25
C SER A 541 12.01 -5.97 -17.31
N LYS A 542 11.92 -5.00 -18.23
CA LYS A 542 12.89 -4.73 -19.31
C LYS A 542 13.94 -3.66 -18.96
N GLY A 543 13.90 -3.16 -17.72
CA GLY A 543 14.92 -2.28 -17.14
C GLY A 543 14.56 -0.80 -17.10
N GLU A 544 13.54 -0.33 -17.82
CA GLU A 544 13.06 1.05 -17.70
C GLU A 544 12.74 1.40 -16.24
N MET A 545 13.17 2.57 -15.77
CA MET A 545 13.02 3.01 -14.39
C MET A 545 12.17 4.28 -14.28
N HIS A 546 11.19 4.24 -13.38
CA HIS A 546 10.38 5.37 -12.95
C HIS A 546 10.82 5.79 -11.55
N ILE A 547 10.89 7.08 -11.28
CA ILE A 547 11.20 7.61 -9.94
C ILE A 547 10.00 8.34 -9.35
N TYR A 548 9.85 8.22 -8.04
CA TYR A 548 8.93 8.95 -7.20
C TYR A 548 9.74 9.61 -6.09
N GLU A 549 9.95 10.91 -6.20
CA GLU A 549 10.81 11.66 -5.29
C GLU A 549 10.22 11.67 -3.88
N ASN A 550 11.04 11.41 -2.86
CA ASN A 550 10.63 11.51 -1.47
C ASN A 550 10.55 12.98 -1.05
N VAL A 551 9.34 13.47 -0.79
CA VAL A 551 9.08 14.88 -0.47
C VAL A 551 9.35 15.24 1.00
N GLY A 552 9.80 14.27 1.81
CA GLY A 552 10.29 14.51 3.17
C GLY A 552 9.21 14.51 4.26
N TYR A 553 8.04 13.92 4.01
CA TYR A 553 7.05 13.72 5.07
C TYR A 553 7.56 12.72 6.12
N LYS A 554 7.21 12.99 7.38
CA LYS A 554 7.58 12.15 8.54
C LYS A 554 6.35 11.57 9.24
N SER A 555 5.17 11.89 8.74
CA SER A 555 3.88 11.29 9.09
C SER A 555 2.85 11.62 8.01
N VAL A 556 1.84 10.76 7.86
CA VAL A 556 0.73 10.89 6.90
C VAL A 556 -0.58 10.44 7.53
N THR A 557 -1.71 10.72 6.89
CA THR A 557 -3.02 10.09 7.16
C THR A 557 -3.47 9.32 5.93
N ASP A 558 -4.54 8.52 6.02
CA ASP A 558 -5.04 7.75 4.85
C ASP A 558 -5.62 8.63 3.74
N ASP A 559 -6.10 9.83 4.07
CA ASP A 559 -6.76 10.78 3.18
C ASP A 559 -5.90 12.01 2.85
N GLY A 560 -4.77 12.22 3.55
CA GLY A 560 -3.86 13.36 3.40
C GLY A 560 -2.88 13.24 2.22
N PRO A 561 -1.77 14.00 2.20
CA PRO A 561 -0.66 13.74 1.28
C PRO A 561 0.05 12.41 1.61
N ASN A 562 0.89 11.91 0.69
CA ASN A 562 1.72 10.71 0.86
C ASN A 562 3.22 11.06 0.66
N PHE A 563 4.16 10.13 0.87
CA PHE A 563 5.61 10.44 0.84
C PHE A 563 6.16 10.75 -0.56
N TRP A 564 5.40 10.47 -1.60
CA TRP A 564 5.88 10.40 -2.97
C TRP A 564 5.39 11.59 -3.80
N GLY A 565 6.32 12.24 -4.50
CA GLY A 565 6.05 13.29 -5.47
C GLY A 565 5.46 12.76 -6.79
N ALA A 566 5.45 13.63 -7.80
CA ALA A 566 5.08 13.23 -9.16
C ALA A 566 6.07 12.20 -9.72
N ASN A 567 5.59 11.31 -10.59
CA ASN A 567 6.42 10.28 -11.20
C ASN A 567 6.88 10.64 -12.61
N TYR A 568 8.02 10.10 -13.01
CA TYR A 568 8.52 10.21 -14.37
C TYR A 568 9.58 9.13 -14.67
N ILE A 569 9.73 8.81 -15.95
CA ILE A 569 10.82 7.96 -16.44
C ILE A 569 12.11 8.78 -16.39
N PHE A 570 13.12 8.26 -15.71
CA PHE A 570 14.43 8.92 -15.63
C PHE A 570 15.55 8.11 -16.28
N TRP A 571 15.32 6.83 -16.58
CA TRP A 571 16.30 5.97 -17.23
C TRP A 571 15.64 4.84 -18.04
N ASP A 572 16.11 4.60 -19.26
CA ASP A 572 15.68 3.51 -20.14
C ASP A 572 16.92 2.92 -20.84
N PRO A 573 17.27 1.64 -20.61
CA PRO A 573 18.48 1.04 -21.17
C PRO A 573 18.47 0.95 -22.70
N THR A 574 17.31 1.07 -23.35
CA THR A 574 17.22 1.12 -24.81
C THR A 574 17.61 2.48 -25.40
N GLN A 575 17.51 3.55 -24.61
CA GLN A 575 17.97 4.89 -24.97
C GLN A 575 19.44 5.13 -24.57
N GLU A 576 19.99 4.25 -23.74
CA GLU A 576 21.40 4.26 -23.34
C GLU A 576 22.32 3.68 -24.41
N ALA A 577 23.63 3.87 -24.25
CA ALA A 577 24.64 3.36 -25.18
C ALA A 577 24.62 1.82 -25.35
N ILE A 578 24.04 1.10 -24.39
CA ILE A 578 23.87 -0.35 -24.44
C ILE A 578 22.75 -0.79 -25.40
N GLY A 579 21.73 0.06 -25.62
CA GLY A 579 20.70 -0.08 -26.65
C GLY A 579 19.90 -1.38 -26.64
N LYS A 580 19.70 -2.00 -25.47
CA LYS A 580 18.97 -3.27 -25.31
C LYS A 580 18.21 -3.32 -24.00
N TYR A 581 17.21 -4.20 -23.93
CA TYR A 581 16.53 -4.51 -22.67
C TYR A 581 17.48 -5.20 -21.69
N LEU A 582 17.32 -4.86 -20.41
CA LEU A 582 18.04 -5.47 -19.29
C LEU A 582 17.04 -6.05 -18.31
N ASP A 583 17.26 -7.29 -17.86
CA ASP A 583 16.41 -7.89 -16.84
C ASP A 583 16.62 -7.17 -15.52
N ARG A 584 15.55 -6.64 -14.93
CA ARG A 584 15.60 -5.88 -13.67
C ARG A 584 16.23 -6.61 -12.50
N ARG A 585 16.28 -7.95 -12.51
CA ARG A 585 16.94 -8.73 -11.45
C ARG A 585 18.45 -8.49 -11.40
N ASP A 586 19.02 -8.04 -12.51
CA ASP A 586 20.45 -7.73 -12.65
C ASP A 586 20.76 -6.23 -12.49
N LEU A 587 19.74 -5.40 -12.22
CA LEU A 587 19.89 -3.97 -12.01
C LEU A 587 19.88 -3.67 -10.51
N HIS A 588 20.88 -2.92 -10.08
CA HIS A 588 21.13 -2.55 -8.68
C HIS A 588 21.25 -1.04 -8.57
N LEU A 589 20.78 -0.50 -7.44
CA LEU A 589 20.99 0.89 -7.06
C LEU A 589 21.95 0.89 -5.88
N THR A 590 23.02 1.68 -5.96
CA THR A 590 24.03 1.78 -4.91
C THR A 590 24.83 3.05 -5.08
N ASP A 591 25.27 3.67 -3.99
CA ASP A 591 26.29 4.72 -4.07
C ASP A 591 27.63 4.07 -4.44
N TRP A 592 28.10 4.29 -5.67
CA TRP A 592 29.34 3.74 -6.18
C TRP A 592 30.53 4.65 -5.84
N ASP A 593 30.38 5.97 -5.96
CA ASP A 593 31.50 6.91 -5.84
C ASP A 593 31.63 7.59 -4.45
N GLY A 594 30.65 7.38 -3.57
CA GLY A 594 30.60 7.86 -2.19
C GLY A 594 30.12 9.31 -2.06
N ASP A 595 29.37 9.82 -3.04
CA ASP A 595 28.85 11.19 -3.03
C ASP A 595 27.48 11.35 -2.35
N GLY A 596 26.92 10.25 -1.84
CA GLY A 596 25.63 10.15 -1.18
C GLY A 596 24.45 10.04 -2.14
N ALA A 597 24.69 10.02 -3.45
CA ALA A 597 23.67 9.76 -4.47
C ALA A 597 23.82 8.34 -5.02
N CYS A 598 22.70 7.64 -5.17
CA CYS A 598 22.74 6.31 -5.76
C CYS A 598 22.98 6.34 -7.27
N ASP A 599 23.77 5.36 -7.73
CA ASP A 599 24.09 5.06 -9.11
C ASP A 599 23.36 3.81 -9.60
N ILE A 600 23.24 3.64 -10.92
CA ILE A 600 22.69 2.42 -11.52
C ILE A 600 23.83 1.49 -11.92
N VAL A 601 23.78 0.24 -11.44
CA VAL A 601 24.73 -0.82 -11.78
C VAL A 601 24.00 -1.98 -12.42
N TRP A 602 24.47 -2.42 -13.59
CA TRP A 602 24.03 -3.67 -14.21
C TRP A 602 25.09 -4.75 -14.03
N THR A 603 24.70 -5.95 -13.61
CA THR A 603 25.57 -7.12 -13.52
C THR A 603 25.29 -8.09 -14.66
N ASP A 604 26.21 -8.26 -15.59
CA ASP A 604 25.99 -9.07 -16.80
C ASP A 604 25.95 -10.58 -16.48
N PRO A 605 24.77 -11.23 -16.47
CA PRO A 605 24.65 -12.63 -16.07
C PRO A 605 25.35 -13.59 -17.05
N ASP A 606 25.58 -13.16 -18.29
CA ASP A 606 26.25 -13.95 -19.32
C ASP A 606 27.79 -13.79 -19.29
N ASN A 607 28.28 -12.87 -18.46
CA ASN A 607 29.70 -12.54 -18.34
C ASN A 607 30.14 -12.55 -16.86
N GLN A 608 29.89 -13.65 -16.16
CA GLN A 608 30.29 -13.83 -14.75
C GLN A 608 29.86 -12.68 -13.83
N ASN A 609 28.70 -12.08 -14.10
CA ASN A 609 28.16 -10.94 -13.37
C ASN A 609 29.13 -9.73 -13.30
N HIS A 610 29.93 -9.52 -14.35
CA HIS A 610 30.74 -8.30 -14.50
C HIS A 610 29.84 -7.07 -14.53
N VAL A 611 30.31 -5.99 -13.89
CA VAL A 611 29.53 -4.77 -13.71
C VAL A 611 29.65 -3.80 -14.88
N GLN A 612 28.57 -3.07 -15.15
CA GLN A 612 28.55 -1.84 -15.93
C GLN A 612 27.86 -0.76 -15.09
N LEU A 613 28.29 0.49 -15.22
CA LEU A 613 27.88 1.57 -14.33
C LEU A 613 27.29 2.74 -15.12
N TRP A 614 26.23 3.31 -14.59
CA TRP A 614 25.68 4.61 -14.95
C TRP A 614 25.78 5.50 -13.72
N ARG A 615 26.85 6.30 -13.67
CA ARG A 615 27.15 7.14 -12.51
C ARG A 615 26.24 8.36 -12.50
N ASN A 616 25.45 8.52 -11.46
CA ASN A 616 24.60 9.65 -11.20
C ASN A 616 25.45 10.91 -11.01
N THR A 617 25.08 11.99 -11.71
CA THR A 617 25.81 13.25 -11.69
C THR A 617 25.03 14.42 -11.07
N ILE A 618 23.99 14.11 -10.30
CA ILE A 618 23.09 15.11 -9.73
C ILE A 618 23.81 16.04 -8.76
N LYS A 619 24.73 15.54 -7.92
CA LYS A 619 25.52 16.39 -7.00
C LYS A 619 26.43 17.37 -7.74
N GLN A 620 26.92 17.01 -8.93
CA GLN A 620 27.84 17.84 -9.71
C GLN A 620 27.10 18.82 -10.63
N THR A 621 25.91 18.45 -11.13
CA THR A 621 25.19 19.21 -12.16
C THR A 621 23.89 19.86 -11.68
N GLY A 622 23.33 19.41 -10.56
CA GLY A 622 22.00 19.80 -10.07
C GLY A 622 20.83 19.21 -10.86
N VAL A 623 21.09 18.29 -11.79
CA VAL A 623 20.09 17.62 -12.62
C VAL A 623 20.38 16.12 -12.66
N LEU A 624 19.36 15.28 -12.47
CA LEU A 624 19.52 13.83 -12.56
C LEU A 624 19.98 13.42 -13.97
N ARG A 625 21.22 12.94 -14.07
CA ARG A 625 21.90 12.55 -15.32
C ARG A 625 22.93 11.48 -15.04
N PHE A 626 23.19 10.63 -16.03
CA PHE A 626 24.11 9.52 -15.88
C PHE A 626 25.32 9.60 -16.80
N GLU A 627 26.48 9.19 -16.28
CA GLU A 627 27.69 8.94 -17.03
C GLU A 627 27.93 7.44 -17.14
N TYR A 628 27.82 6.90 -18.36
CA TYR A 628 27.98 5.47 -18.61
C TYR A 628 29.45 5.04 -18.67
N ASN A 629 29.79 3.99 -17.91
CA ASN A 629 31.06 3.30 -17.94
C ASN A 629 30.81 1.78 -18.15
N PRO A 630 31.20 1.22 -19.31
CA PRO A 630 30.95 -0.20 -19.64
C PRO A 630 31.88 -1.18 -18.91
N ASN A 631 32.91 -0.71 -18.19
CA ASN A 631 33.84 -1.58 -17.47
C ASN A 631 34.51 -0.82 -16.30
N PRO A 632 33.73 -0.43 -15.27
CA PRO A 632 34.21 0.39 -14.17
C PRO A 632 35.15 -0.39 -13.24
N ALA A 633 34.93 -1.70 -13.08
CA ALA A 633 35.71 -2.55 -12.19
C ALA A 633 35.97 -3.94 -12.82
N PRO A 634 37.01 -4.07 -13.66
CA PRO A 634 37.28 -5.31 -14.41
C PRO A 634 37.61 -6.54 -13.55
N SER A 635 37.92 -6.34 -12.27
CA SER A 635 38.26 -7.41 -11.33
C SER A 635 37.06 -8.07 -10.66
N LEU A 636 35.89 -7.45 -10.67
CA LEU A 636 34.69 -7.97 -10.01
C LEU A 636 34.10 -9.12 -10.83
N TYR A 637 33.78 -10.23 -10.17
CA TYR A 637 33.12 -11.37 -10.79
C TYR A 637 32.36 -12.17 -9.73
N CYS A 638 31.36 -12.90 -10.19
CA CYS A 638 30.64 -13.90 -9.42
C CYS A 638 30.15 -14.98 -10.40
N PRO A 639 30.52 -16.26 -10.21
CA PRO A 639 30.13 -17.35 -11.10
C PRO A 639 28.70 -17.85 -10.83
N GLU A 640 28.08 -17.43 -9.72
CA GLU A 640 26.73 -17.81 -9.36
C GLU A 640 25.71 -17.26 -10.37
N LYS A 641 24.65 -18.04 -10.61
CA LYS A 641 23.55 -17.63 -11.49
C LYS A 641 22.31 -17.39 -10.66
N ARG A 642 21.50 -16.41 -11.08
CA ARG A 642 20.14 -16.24 -10.57
C ARG A 642 19.26 -17.46 -10.87
N GLY A 643 18.27 -17.71 -10.02
CA GLY A 643 17.23 -18.71 -10.29
C GLY A 643 16.08 -18.17 -11.13
N ILE A 644 15.02 -18.98 -11.22
CA ILE A 644 13.74 -18.57 -11.82
C ILE A 644 13.06 -17.54 -10.93
N GLY A 645 13.01 -17.82 -9.62
CA GLY A 645 12.37 -16.98 -8.62
C GLY A 645 12.89 -15.55 -8.65
N PHE A 646 11.98 -14.60 -8.43
CA PHE A 646 12.28 -13.18 -8.59
C PHE A 646 13.40 -12.69 -7.65
N PHE A 647 13.38 -13.15 -6.39
CA PHE A 647 14.34 -12.73 -5.37
C PHE A 647 15.62 -13.58 -5.35
N ASP A 648 15.69 -14.69 -6.10
CA ASP A 648 16.86 -15.56 -6.16
C ASP A 648 17.99 -14.93 -7.00
N ARG A 649 18.66 -13.94 -6.41
CA ARG A 649 19.74 -13.16 -7.04
C ARG A 649 21.08 -13.47 -6.39
N PRO A 650 22.15 -13.66 -7.19
CA PRO A 650 23.47 -13.93 -6.64
C PRO A 650 24.22 -12.67 -6.21
N ILE A 651 23.90 -11.51 -6.79
CA ILE A 651 24.61 -10.25 -6.51
C ILE A 651 23.77 -9.36 -5.62
N HIS A 652 24.42 -8.81 -4.60
CA HIS A 652 23.92 -7.72 -3.79
C HIS A 652 25.00 -6.65 -3.64
N PHE A 653 24.57 -5.40 -3.52
CA PHE A 653 25.41 -4.28 -3.10
C PHE A 653 24.96 -3.84 -1.71
N ALA A 654 25.92 -3.62 -0.81
CA ALA A 654 25.68 -3.19 0.56
C ALA A 654 26.95 -2.55 1.12
N ASP A 655 26.87 -1.48 1.90
CA ASP A 655 28.03 -0.90 2.57
C ASP A 655 28.35 -1.66 3.86
N ILE A 656 29.02 -2.80 3.73
CA ILE A 656 29.41 -3.62 4.88
C ILE A 656 30.66 -3.07 5.57
N THR A 657 31.38 -2.12 4.96
CA THR A 657 32.58 -1.50 5.54
C THR A 657 32.29 -0.25 6.35
N GLY A 658 31.21 0.45 6.05
CA GLY A 658 30.78 1.71 6.64
C GLY A 658 31.53 2.93 6.07
N ASN A 659 31.85 2.90 4.77
CA ASN A 659 32.57 3.97 4.10
C ASN A 659 31.71 4.82 3.15
N GLY A 660 30.40 4.56 3.12
CA GLY A 660 29.42 5.21 2.26
C GLY A 660 29.36 4.64 0.84
N LYS A 661 30.02 3.51 0.54
CA LYS A 661 30.04 2.90 -0.80
C LYS A 661 29.53 1.47 -0.76
N GLY A 662 28.81 1.08 -1.81
CA GLY A 662 28.38 -0.31 -1.97
C GLY A 662 29.54 -1.27 -2.22
N ASP A 663 29.67 -2.28 -1.35
CA ASP A 663 30.53 -3.43 -1.55
C ASP A 663 29.85 -4.48 -2.45
N TYR A 664 30.63 -5.22 -3.25
CA TYR A 664 30.10 -6.22 -4.18
C TYR A 664 30.03 -7.59 -3.51
N LEU A 665 28.81 -8.08 -3.25
CA LEU A 665 28.57 -9.35 -2.58
C LEU A 665 28.12 -10.42 -3.57
N CYS A 666 28.85 -11.54 -3.63
CA CYS A 666 28.46 -12.76 -4.32
C CYS A 666 27.90 -13.77 -3.29
N VAL A 667 26.62 -14.08 -3.42
CA VAL A 667 25.84 -14.87 -2.47
C VAL A 667 25.50 -16.23 -3.08
N GLU A 668 25.98 -17.29 -2.45
CA GLU A 668 25.69 -18.68 -2.83
C GLU A 668 24.28 -19.08 -2.37
N LYS A 669 23.70 -20.14 -2.96
CA LYS A 669 22.31 -20.58 -2.68
C LYS A 669 22.02 -20.83 -1.19
N ASP A 670 23.02 -21.18 -0.40
CA ASP A 670 22.90 -21.46 1.05
C ASP A 670 23.15 -20.23 1.94
N GLY A 671 23.31 -19.05 1.34
CA GLY A 671 23.57 -17.79 2.05
C GLY A 671 25.02 -17.58 2.47
N ARG A 672 25.98 -18.39 1.99
CA ARG A 672 27.41 -18.05 2.10
C ARG A 672 27.68 -16.80 1.27
N VAL A 673 28.41 -15.84 1.85
CA VAL A 673 28.77 -14.57 1.21
C VAL A 673 30.28 -14.48 1.07
N TRP A 674 30.74 -14.22 -0.15
CA TRP A 674 32.10 -13.78 -0.47
C TRP A 674 32.01 -12.64 -1.47
N GLY A 675 33.10 -11.91 -1.73
CA GLY A 675 33.00 -10.80 -2.67
C GLY A 675 34.18 -9.86 -2.65
N PHE A 676 33.91 -8.59 -2.90
CA PHE A 676 34.91 -7.54 -2.95
C PHE A 676 34.43 -6.32 -2.17
N VAL A 677 35.29 -5.77 -1.33
CA VAL A 677 35.02 -4.52 -0.64
C VAL A 677 35.54 -3.33 -1.44
N HIS A 678 34.77 -2.25 -1.49
CA HIS A 678 35.04 -1.05 -2.25
C HIS A 678 35.84 -0.07 -1.38
N GLY A 679 37.07 0.24 -1.75
CA GLY A 679 37.93 1.18 -1.03
C GLY A 679 38.02 2.55 -1.70
N ASP A 680 38.87 3.40 -1.14
CA ASP A 680 39.18 4.71 -1.71
C ASP A 680 39.79 4.60 -3.12
N GLY A 681 39.54 5.62 -3.95
CA GLY A 681 40.12 5.73 -5.29
C GLY A 681 39.71 4.59 -6.24
N ASP A 682 38.48 4.10 -6.11
CA ASP A 682 37.87 3.00 -6.89
C ASP A 682 38.65 1.69 -6.81
N SER A 683 39.29 1.44 -5.67
CA SER A 683 40.03 0.20 -5.41
C SER A 683 39.11 -0.90 -4.88
N TRP A 684 39.37 -2.16 -5.26
CA TRP A 684 38.58 -3.32 -4.85
C TRP A 684 39.46 -4.37 -4.18
N GLU A 685 39.09 -4.82 -2.98
CA GLU A 685 39.78 -5.89 -2.26
C GLU A 685 38.93 -7.16 -2.21
N TYR A 686 39.47 -8.27 -2.72
CA TYR A 686 38.81 -9.58 -2.66
C TYR A 686 38.77 -10.14 -1.24
N ILE A 687 37.58 -10.56 -0.80
CA ILE A 687 37.32 -11.23 0.48
C ILE A 687 36.77 -12.64 0.21
N ASP A 688 37.53 -13.65 0.63
CA ASP A 688 37.23 -15.07 0.41
C ASP A 688 35.99 -15.59 1.16
N GLN A 689 35.63 -14.93 2.26
CA GLN A 689 34.48 -15.28 3.08
C GLN A 689 34.02 -14.10 3.96
N ILE A 690 33.19 -13.23 3.39
CA ILE A 690 32.55 -12.12 4.11
C ILE A 690 31.67 -12.66 5.24
N LYS A 691 30.87 -13.69 4.93
CA LYS A 691 30.02 -14.40 5.88
C LYS A 691 29.92 -15.89 5.55
N PHE A 692 30.01 -16.75 6.56
CA PHE A 692 29.73 -18.18 6.40
C PHE A 692 28.22 -18.48 6.30
N SER A 693 27.86 -19.55 5.58
CA SER A 693 26.46 -19.97 5.42
C SER A 693 25.80 -20.35 6.74
N GLN A 694 24.53 -19.96 6.89
CA GLN A 694 23.63 -20.40 7.96
C GLN A 694 22.54 -21.37 7.45
N GLY A 695 22.68 -21.87 6.21
CA GLY A 695 21.64 -22.67 5.54
C GLY A 695 20.34 -21.90 5.30
N LYS A 696 20.44 -20.57 5.15
CA LYS A 696 19.32 -19.70 4.81
C LYS A 696 19.32 -19.49 3.30
N ASP A 697 18.17 -19.64 2.67
CA ASP A 697 18.02 -19.38 1.23
C ASP A 697 18.33 -17.90 0.96
N ARG A 698 19.12 -17.64 -0.08
CA ARG A 698 19.56 -16.29 -0.43
C ARG A 698 18.43 -15.42 -0.97
N ALA A 699 17.36 -16.02 -1.49
CA ALA A 699 16.19 -15.28 -1.97
C ALA A 699 15.51 -14.46 -0.86
N GLU A 700 15.73 -14.82 0.40
CA GLU A 700 15.18 -14.17 1.58
C GLU A 700 16.20 -13.25 2.29
N LEU A 701 17.40 -13.06 1.74
CA LEU A 701 18.42 -12.19 2.34
C LEU A 701 18.32 -10.74 1.85
N GLN A 702 18.38 -9.81 2.80
CA GLN A 702 18.45 -8.36 2.55
C GLN A 702 19.57 -7.74 3.41
N TRP A 703 20.01 -6.54 3.03
CA TRP A 703 21.04 -5.77 3.70
C TRP A 703 20.57 -4.35 3.92
N ALA A 704 20.70 -3.84 5.14
CA ALA A 704 20.34 -2.48 5.52
C ALA A 704 20.93 -2.11 6.88
N ASP A 705 21.32 -0.85 7.09
CA ASP A 705 21.75 -0.34 8.40
C ASP A 705 20.56 -0.17 9.35
N VAL A 706 20.24 -1.20 10.14
CA VAL A 706 19.10 -1.16 11.06
C VAL A 706 19.46 -0.59 12.44
N ASN A 707 20.74 -0.38 12.73
CA ASN A 707 21.20 0.09 14.03
C ASN A 707 21.81 1.50 13.99
N GLY A 708 21.93 2.12 12.82
CA GLY A 708 22.46 3.46 12.60
C GLY A 708 23.96 3.58 12.89
N ASP A 709 24.73 2.52 12.68
CA ASP A 709 26.19 2.53 12.88
C ASP A 709 26.99 2.82 11.60
N GLY A 710 26.28 3.03 10.49
CA GLY A 710 26.79 3.31 9.16
C GLY A 710 27.16 2.06 8.37
N ARG A 711 26.96 0.84 8.89
CA ARG A 711 27.21 -0.40 8.17
C ARG A 711 25.91 -1.16 7.94
N ASP A 712 25.78 -1.71 6.75
CA ASP A 712 24.66 -2.59 6.45
C ASP A 712 24.76 -3.89 7.26
N ASP A 713 23.65 -4.17 7.97
CA ASP A 713 23.40 -5.41 8.67
C ASP A 713 22.75 -6.43 7.73
N MET A 714 22.78 -7.71 8.08
CA MET A 714 22.16 -8.75 7.27
C MET A 714 20.84 -9.21 7.89
N LEU A 715 19.78 -9.23 7.08
CA LEU A 715 18.45 -9.70 7.45
C LEU A 715 18.11 -10.97 6.67
N TRP A 716 17.49 -11.94 7.34
CA TRP A 716 16.75 -13.02 6.69
C TRP A 716 15.27 -12.80 6.92
N VAL A 717 14.54 -12.45 5.86
CA VAL A 717 13.13 -12.07 5.89
C VAL A 717 12.28 -13.28 5.57
N ASN A 718 11.49 -13.75 6.53
CA ASN A 718 10.64 -14.91 6.32
C ASN A 718 9.62 -14.65 5.20
N LYS A 719 9.68 -15.45 4.13
CA LYS A 719 8.83 -15.30 2.94
C LYS A 719 7.33 -15.26 3.27
N LEU A 720 6.86 -16.06 4.24
CA LEU A 720 5.43 -16.24 4.52
C LEU A 720 4.81 -15.13 5.38
N ASN A 721 5.59 -14.51 6.27
CA ASN A 721 5.06 -13.59 7.29
C ASN A 721 5.86 -12.30 7.50
N GLY A 722 6.98 -12.13 6.80
CA GLY A 722 7.82 -10.93 6.88
C GLY A 722 8.60 -10.77 8.18
N ASN A 723 8.53 -11.72 9.12
CA ASN A 723 9.38 -11.68 10.31
C ASN A 723 10.84 -11.82 9.91
N SER A 724 11.71 -10.97 10.48
CA SER A 724 13.12 -10.93 10.06
C SER A 724 14.07 -11.32 11.19
N ASP A 725 14.89 -12.33 10.93
CA ASP A 725 16.08 -12.65 11.72
C ASP A 725 17.22 -11.71 11.33
N LEU A 726 17.95 -11.17 12.31
CA LEU A 726 18.97 -10.13 12.12
C LEU A 726 20.36 -10.57 12.58
N TRP A 727 21.38 -10.13 11.83
CA TRP A 727 22.78 -10.21 12.19
C TRP A 727 23.47 -8.86 12.08
N TYR A 728 23.92 -8.32 13.22
CA TYR A 728 24.66 -7.07 13.27
C TYR A 728 26.07 -7.19 12.71
N ASN A 729 26.42 -6.29 11.80
CA ASN A 729 27.75 -6.17 11.22
C ASN A 729 28.63 -5.24 12.07
N ASN A 730 29.52 -5.82 12.87
CA ASN A 730 30.50 -5.07 13.66
C ASN A 730 31.80 -4.75 12.89
N GLY A 731 31.76 -4.84 11.56
CA GLY A 731 32.88 -4.58 10.67
C GLY A 731 33.91 -5.70 10.62
N ARG A 732 35.04 -5.38 9.99
CA ARG A 732 36.08 -6.36 9.65
C ARG A 732 36.76 -6.93 10.89
N MET A 733 36.64 -8.24 11.08
CA MET A 733 37.27 -9.00 12.14
C MET A 733 37.36 -10.47 11.73
N ASP A 734 38.56 -11.06 11.77
CA ASP A 734 38.77 -12.49 11.48
C ASP A 734 38.23 -13.35 12.64
N ILE A 735 36.95 -13.69 12.61
CA ILE A 735 36.27 -14.45 13.67
C ILE A 735 35.22 -15.41 13.10
N GLY A 736 35.04 -16.56 13.77
CA GLY A 736 33.92 -17.48 13.44
C GLY A 736 33.93 -18.05 12.02
N GLY A 737 35.08 -18.07 11.34
CA GLY A 737 35.18 -18.51 9.95
C GLY A 737 34.75 -17.45 8.91
N SER A 738 34.50 -16.21 9.34
CA SER A 738 34.25 -15.06 8.46
C SER A 738 35.35 -14.00 8.64
N ARG A 739 35.45 -13.08 7.67
CA ARG A 739 36.34 -11.92 7.71
C ARG A 739 35.70 -10.69 8.35
N PHE A 740 34.40 -10.76 8.61
CA PHE A 740 33.58 -9.75 9.29
C PHE A 740 32.91 -10.36 10.53
N SER A 741 32.69 -9.53 11.55
CA SER A 741 32.00 -9.91 12.77
C SER A 741 30.49 -9.76 12.59
N TRP A 742 29.77 -10.88 12.63
CA TRP A 742 28.31 -10.93 12.53
C TRP A 742 27.71 -11.40 13.85
N VAL A 743 27.10 -10.50 14.63
CA VAL A 743 26.47 -10.82 15.90
C VAL A 743 25.00 -11.17 15.67
N ILE A 744 24.59 -12.36 16.11
CA ILE A 744 23.21 -12.83 15.95
C ILE A 744 22.32 -12.07 16.95
N ALA A 745 21.35 -11.31 16.44
CA ALA A 745 20.31 -10.69 17.26
C ALA A 745 19.09 -11.63 17.40
N GLY A 746 18.76 -12.36 16.33
CA GLY A 746 17.54 -13.17 16.25
C GLY A 746 16.40 -12.37 15.60
N MET A 747 15.15 -12.69 15.93
CA MET A 747 13.99 -12.03 15.34
C MET A 747 13.75 -10.65 15.96
N GLU A 748 13.98 -9.58 15.19
CA GLU A 748 13.85 -8.18 15.66
C GLU A 748 12.77 -7.35 14.92
N TYR A 749 12.19 -7.91 13.87
CA TYR A 749 11.05 -7.34 13.14
C TYR A 749 9.87 -8.30 13.14
N LEU A 750 8.69 -7.75 13.46
CA LEU A 750 7.40 -8.39 13.26
C LEU A 750 6.89 -7.95 11.89
N GLY A 751 6.81 -8.88 10.94
CA GLY A 751 6.36 -8.56 9.59
C GLY A 751 4.89 -8.19 9.58
N ALA A 752 4.55 -7.08 8.91
CA ALA A 752 3.17 -6.68 8.69
C ALA A 752 2.52 -7.49 7.55
N VAL A 753 3.33 -7.93 6.58
CA VAL A 753 2.95 -8.56 5.31
C VAL A 753 3.88 -9.73 5.00
N SER A 754 3.67 -10.44 3.89
CA SER A 754 4.61 -11.47 3.42
C SER A 754 6.03 -10.88 3.21
N GLY A 755 7.07 -11.69 3.36
CA GLY A 755 8.46 -11.23 3.27
C GLY A 755 8.81 -10.66 1.89
N SER A 756 8.15 -11.16 0.85
CA SER A 756 8.25 -10.64 -0.51
C SER A 756 7.66 -9.24 -0.73
N CYS A 757 6.94 -8.70 0.25
CA CYS A 757 6.35 -7.36 0.23
C CYS A 757 6.94 -6.46 1.34
N THR A 758 8.05 -6.87 1.96
CA THR A 758 8.70 -6.16 3.07
C THR A 758 10.09 -5.65 2.66
N TYR A 759 10.33 -4.36 2.89
CA TYR A 759 11.55 -3.63 2.55
C TYR A 759 12.13 -2.91 3.77
N PHE A 760 13.42 -2.59 3.70
CA PHE A 760 14.15 -1.90 4.76
C PHE A 760 14.83 -0.59 4.32
N PRO A 761 14.10 0.38 3.73
CA PRO A 761 14.64 1.69 3.33
C PRO A 761 14.78 2.68 4.50
N ASP A 762 15.62 3.70 4.38
CA ASP A 762 15.59 4.88 5.26
C ASP A 762 14.68 5.96 4.65
N LEU A 763 13.41 6.03 5.10
CA LEU A 763 12.43 6.95 4.54
C LEU A 763 12.35 8.27 5.29
N ASP A 764 12.72 8.29 6.58
CA ASP A 764 12.78 9.51 7.38
C ASP A 764 14.19 10.13 7.52
N GLY A 765 15.18 9.64 6.77
CA GLY A 765 16.51 10.23 6.68
C GLY A 765 17.22 10.30 8.03
N ASP A 766 16.91 9.38 8.94
CA ASP A 766 17.53 9.33 10.26
C ASP A 766 18.81 8.48 10.29
N GLY A 767 19.18 7.90 9.14
CA GLY A 767 20.32 7.02 8.97
C GLY A 767 20.04 5.60 9.43
N ARG A 768 18.77 5.21 9.64
CA ARG A 768 18.37 3.87 10.04
C ARG A 768 17.31 3.33 9.10
N ALA A 769 17.41 2.04 8.82
CA ALA A 769 16.45 1.34 7.99
C ALA A 769 15.10 1.14 8.70
N ASP A 770 14.03 1.61 8.05
CA ASP A 770 12.64 1.51 8.42
C ASP A 770 11.99 0.25 7.86
N MET A 771 10.96 -0.27 8.52
CA MET A 771 10.18 -1.35 7.91
C MET A 771 9.10 -0.75 7.01
N HIS A 772 9.21 -0.98 5.70
CA HIS A 772 8.23 -0.57 4.71
C HIS A 772 7.50 -1.79 4.13
N ALA A 773 6.17 -1.80 4.18
CA ALA A 773 5.35 -2.94 3.81
C ALA A 773 4.32 -2.58 2.75
N ILE A 774 4.34 -3.30 1.62
CA ILE A 774 3.28 -3.21 0.61
C ILE A 774 2.07 -4.01 1.11
N THR A 775 0.98 -3.33 1.47
CA THR A 775 -0.19 -3.92 2.13
C THR A 775 -1.25 -4.47 1.18
N ASN A 776 -1.17 -4.13 -0.12
CA ASN A 776 -2.09 -4.66 -1.13
C ASN A 776 -1.40 -4.81 -2.49
N GLU A 777 -1.35 -6.04 -2.99
CA GLU A 777 -0.68 -6.45 -4.22
C GLU A 777 -1.31 -5.97 -5.54
N PHE A 778 -2.51 -5.37 -5.51
CA PHE A 778 -3.20 -4.85 -6.70
C PHE A 778 -3.38 -3.34 -6.70
N THR A 779 -3.42 -2.70 -5.52
CA THR A 779 -3.63 -1.26 -5.38
C THR A 779 -2.40 -0.48 -4.95
N ASN A 780 -1.26 -1.14 -4.77
CA ASN A 780 0.07 -0.62 -4.42
C ASN A 780 0.02 0.33 -3.24
N THR A 781 -0.68 -0.09 -2.20
CA THR A 781 -0.73 0.66 -0.96
C THR A 781 0.36 0.16 -0.04
N ALA A 782 0.99 1.06 0.69
CA ALA A 782 2.06 0.70 1.62
C ALA A 782 1.98 1.51 2.90
N GLU A 783 2.47 0.90 3.98
CA GLU A 783 2.64 1.51 5.29
C GLU A 783 4.11 1.40 5.72
N THR A 784 4.55 2.33 6.57
CA THR A 784 5.90 2.37 7.11
C THR A 784 5.88 2.42 8.63
N TRP A 785 6.82 1.70 9.26
CA TRP A 785 7.13 1.81 10.67
C TRP A 785 8.58 2.26 10.84
N PHE A 786 8.75 3.48 11.34
CA PHE A 786 10.06 4.08 11.55
C PHE A 786 10.85 3.36 12.64
N ASN A 787 12.12 3.10 12.36
CA ASN A 787 13.01 2.45 13.30
C ASN A 787 13.77 3.48 14.14
N ARG A 788 13.18 3.88 15.26
CA ARG A 788 13.73 4.94 16.12
C ARG A 788 14.40 4.41 17.38
N CYS A 789 15.35 5.17 17.91
CA CYS A 789 16.00 4.81 19.16
C CYS A 789 15.04 5.01 20.34
N PRO A 790 15.11 4.15 21.38
CA PRO A 790 14.30 4.36 22.58
C PRO A 790 14.55 5.77 23.17
N GLY A 791 13.50 6.60 23.19
CA GLY A 791 13.58 7.97 23.71
C GLY A 791 13.84 9.07 22.67
N SER A 792 13.97 8.75 21.38
CA SER A 792 13.98 9.75 20.30
C SER A 792 12.55 10.05 19.83
N LEU A 793 12.07 11.27 20.14
CA LEU A 793 10.83 11.90 19.65
C LEU A 793 9.52 11.16 19.98
N ASP A 794 8.88 11.56 21.08
CA ASP A 794 7.44 11.37 21.26
C ASP A 794 6.72 12.46 20.44
N ALA A 795 6.10 12.07 19.32
CA ALA A 795 5.28 12.95 18.49
C ALA A 795 3.77 12.67 18.65
N GLN A 796 3.40 11.80 19.61
CA GLN A 796 2.01 11.49 19.89
C GLN A 796 1.53 12.45 20.97
N GLY A 797 0.72 13.44 20.59
CA GLY A 797 -0.02 14.26 21.56
C GLY A 797 -0.78 13.36 22.55
N ASP A 798 -0.88 13.82 23.79
CA ASP A 798 -1.41 13.02 24.91
C ASP A 798 -2.94 12.95 24.97
N ASP A 799 -3.63 13.55 24.00
CA ASP A 799 -5.07 13.49 23.83
C ASP A 799 -5.49 12.20 23.09
N PRO A 800 -6.04 11.19 23.78
CA PRO A 800 -6.42 9.90 23.18
C PRO A 800 -7.54 10.00 22.13
N ASP A 801 -8.24 11.13 22.04
CA ASP A 801 -9.45 11.32 21.25
C ASP A 801 -9.25 12.17 19.97
N GLY A 802 -8.01 12.65 19.72
CA GLY A 802 -7.67 13.51 18.59
C GLY A 802 -7.92 15.01 18.82
N VAL A 803 -7.73 15.83 17.78
CA VAL A 803 -7.88 17.29 17.85
C VAL A 803 -9.37 17.67 17.83
N HIS A 804 -9.88 18.16 18.96
CA HIS A 804 -11.25 18.69 19.08
C HIS A 804 -11.26 20.22 19.16
N ASP A 805 -12.31 20.86 18.63
CA ASP A 805 -12.54 22.29 18.85
C ASP A 805 -12.73 22.55 20.36
N PRO A 806 -11.85 23.32 21.01
CA PRO A 806 -11.94 23.57 22.44
C PRO A 806 -13.06 24.54 22.83
N GLN A 807 -13.86 25.03 21.87
CA GLN A 807 -14.97 25.96 22.07
C GLN A 807 -14.53 27.19 22.88
N LEU A 808 -13.44 27.82 22.42
CA LEU A 808 -12.81 28.93 23.13
C LEU A 808 -13.76 30.13 23.25
N PRO A 809 -13.87 30.77 24.44
CA PRO A 809 -14.71 31.94 24.61
C PRO A 809 -14.14 33.15 23.85
N VAL A 810 -15.04 34.01 23.35
CA VAL A 810 -14.68 35.22 22.59
C VAL A 810 -14.19 36.33 23.53
N ILE A 811 -13.02 36.90 23.24
CA ILE A 811 -12.46 38.05 23.97
C ILE A 811 -13.34 39.30 23.75
N PRO A 812 -13.74 40.04 24.81
CA PRO A 812 -14.44 41.31 24.65
C PRO A 812 -13.64 42.34 23.83
N SER A 813 -14.27 43.05 22.88
CA SER A 813 -13.61 44.06 22.03
C SER A 813 -14.33 45.43 22.03
N SER A 814 -13.59 46.51 21.72
CA SER A 814 -14.08 47.89 21.81
C SER A 814 -14.68 48.32 20.48
N GLY A 815 -16.00 48.48 20.44
CA GLY A 815 -16.68 49.11 19.31
C GLY A 815 -16.57 50.64 19.35
N GLY A 816 -16.05 51.26 18.29
CA GLY A 816 -16.25 52.69 17.98
C GLY A 816 -15.46 53.13 16.75
N GLY A 817 -15.95 53.89 15.76
CA GLY A 817 -17.24 54.49 15.47
C GLY A 817 -17.03 55.49 14.31
N GLY A 818 -17.94 55.55 13.32
CA GLY A 818 -17.83 56.55 12.23
C GLY A 818 -18.85 56.47 11.09
N GLY A 819 -20.08 56.96 11.31
CA GLY A 819 -20.80 57.76 10.30
C GLY A 819 -21.94 57.15 9.48
N GLY A 820 -23.15 57.11 10.06
CA GLY A 820 -24.37 57.66 9.42
C GLY A 820 -25.26 56.77 8.55
N GLY A 821 -26.47 56.48 9.03
CA GLY A 821 -27.65 56.34 8.14
C GLY A 821 -28.66 55.23 8.45
N GLY A 822 -29.52 55.45 9.46
CA GLY A 822 -30.95 55.11 9.43
C GLY A 822 -31.43 53.71 9.01
N GLY A 823 -31.64 52.84 10.01
CA GLY A 823 -32.91 52.14 10.29
C GLY A 823 -33.58 51.28 9.21
N GLY A 824 -33.61 49.97 9.46
CA GLY A 824 -34.56 49.04 8.86
C GLY A 824 -34.10 47.61 9.06
N GLY A 825 -34.79 46.85 9.90
CA GLY A 825 -34.36 45.53 10.37
C GLY A 825 -34.12 44.49 9.28
N GLY A 826 -33.26 43.53 9.62
CA GLY A 826 -33.20 42.19 9.02
C GLY A 826 -32.29 42.07 7.80
N GLY A 827 -31.10 41.52 8.03
CA GLY A 827 -30.25 40.93 7.00
C GLY A 827 -29.15 41.84 6.45
N ALA A 828 -27.91 41.63 6.92
CA ALA A 828 -26.69 41.71 6.12
C ALA A 828 -25.45 41.53 7.04
N CYS A 829 -25.00 40.30 7.23
CA CYS A 829 -23.56 40.05 7.28
C CYS A 829 -23.17 39.56 5.90
N ILE A 830 -22.35 40.40 5.28
CA ILE A 830 -21.65 40.16 4.03
C ILE A 830 -20.64 39.03 4.28
N SER A 831 -20.61 38.13 3.32
CA SER A 831 -19.75 36.98 3.12
C SER A 831 -18.25 37.25 3.24
N GLY A 832 -17.57 36.40 4.00
CA GLY A 832 -16.19 35.95 3.81
C GLY A 832 -16.13 34.50 4.31
N ASP A 833 -15.59 33.59 3.49
CA ASP A 833 -15.94 32.17 3.41
C ASP A 833 -15.46 31.27 4.58
N GLY A 834 -16.36 30.39 5.03
CA GLY A 834 -16.15 29.24 5.91
C GLY A 834 -17.49 28.52 6.15
N PRO A 835 -17.59 27.18 6.01
CA PRO A 835 -18.86 26.47 6.05
C PRO A 835 -19.28 26.28 7.53
N ASP A 836 -20.47 26.76 7.88
CA ASP A 836 -21.45 26.09 8.76
C ASP A 836 -22.42 27.12 9.36
N ASN A 837 -23.63 27.16 8.81
CA ASN A 837 -24.75 27.89 9.40
C ASN A 837 -25.87 26.91 9.76
N PHE A 838 -25.81 26.39 10.99
CA PHE A 838 -26.94 25.75 11.66
C PHE A 838 -27.75 26.81 12.41
N ALA A 839 -28.73 27.38 11.72
CA ALA A 839 -29.77 28.19 12.34
C ALA A 839 -31.09 27.41 12.38
N GLU A 840 -31.17 26.37 13.22
CA GLU A 840 -32.47 25.81 13.64
C GLU A 840 -32.40 24.99 14.93
N LEU A 841 -31.96 25.60 16.05
CA LEU A 841 -32.20 25.01 17.38
C LEU A 841 -32.25 26.08 18.48
N CYS A 842 -33.32 26.87 18.46
CA CYS A 842 -33.83 27.51 19.68
C CYS A 842 -35.33 27.78 19.56
N GLN A 843 -36.11 26.89 20.17
CA GLN A 843 -37.36 27.09 20.94
C GLN A 843 -37.97 25.68 21.11
N PHE A 844 -38.26 25.12 22.28
CA PHE A 844 -38.90 25.72 23.43
C PHE A 844 -38.87 24.76 24.63
N THR A 845 -38.98 25.34 25.80
CA THR A 845 -38.68 24.85 27.13
C THR A 845 -39.88 24.23 27.86
N CYS A 846 -39.58 23.58 29.01
CA CYS A 846 -40.33 23.62 30.29
C CYS A 846 -41.41 22.56 30.65
N ARG A 847 -41.08 21.67 31.62
CA ARG A 847 -41.59 21.59 33.05
C ARG A 847 -41.49 20.15 33.62
N VAL A 848 -41.31 19.82 34.92
CA VAL A 848 -40.81 20.41 36.18
C VAL A 848 -41.08 19.35 37.30
N LEU A 849 -40.07 19.08 38.15
CA LEU A 849 -40.02 18.72 39.60
C LEU A 849 -41.18 17.97 40.33
N ALA A 850 -40.83 16.96 41.15
CA ALA A 850 -40.78 17.06 42.64
C ALA A 850 -40.53 15.72 43.40
N VAL A 851 -39.31 15.58 43.95
CA VAL A 851 -38.88 15.26 45.34
C VAL A 851 -39.74 14.34 46.26
N GLY A 852 -39.06 13.37 46.92
CA GLY A 852 -39.15 13.26 48.38
C GLY A 852 -39.42 11.86 48.97
N TYR A 853 -38.63 11.51 49.99
CA TYR A 853 -38.72 10.35 50.89
C TYR A 853 -38.07 9.06 50.37
N PHE A 854 -36.86 8.75 50.83
CA PHE A 854 -36.57 7.49 51.55
C PHE A 854 -35.20 7.54 52.24
N ASP A 855 -35.01 8.56 53.09
CA ASP A 855 -33.92 8.62 54.09
C ASP A 855 -34.41 8.21 55.51
N ILE A 856 -35.31 7.22 55.58
CA ILE A 856 -35.80 6.65 56.84
C ILE A 856 -35.97 5.13 56.68
N ALA A 857 -34.86 4.43 56.39
CA ALA A 857 -34.85 2.96 56.52
C ALA A 857 -33.44 2.34 56.74
N ILE A 858 -32.40 3.12 57.06
CA ILE A 858 -31.26 2.58 57.80
C ILE A 858 -31.58 2.75 59.28
N LYS A 859 -32.31 1.79 59.86
CA LYS A 859 -32.36 1.46 61.30
C LYS A 859 -33.59 0.59 61.54
N VAL A 860 -33.44 -0.74 61.54
CA VAL A 860 -33.80 -1.67 62.63
C VAL A 860 -33.53 -3.10 62.11
N GLY A 861 -32.49 -3.75 62.63
CA GLY A 861 -32.20 -5.17 62.38
C GLY A 861 -30.87 -5.41 61.67
N GLY A 862 -29.76 -5.42 62.43
CA GLY A 862 -28.42 -5.75 61.93
C GLY A 862 -28.33 -7.12 61.27
N GLY A 863 -27.29 -7.47 60.53
CA GLY A 863 -26.04 -6.80 60.20
C GLY A 863 -25.26 -7.77 59.32
N GLY A 864 -24.47 -7.25 58.38
CA GLY A 864 -23.38 -8.00 57.75
C GLY A 864 -23.57 -8.48 56.32
N PHE A 865 -24.79 -8.66 55.80
CA PHE A 865 -24.98 -9.28 54.47
C PHE A 865 -25.49 -8.31 53.39
N TRP A 866 -26.43 -7.41 53.71
CA TRP A 866 -27.01 -6.48 52.71
C TRP A 866 -26.33 -5.10 52.62
N GLY A 867 -25.47 -4.74 53.58
CA GLY A 867 -24.67 -3.50 53.53
C GLY A 867 -23.40 -3.58 52.67
N LYS A 868 -22.97 -4.80 52.29
CA LYS A 868 -21.86 -5.01 51.34
C LYS A 868 -22.34 -5.15 49.89
N ILE A 869 -23.58 -5.63 49.69
CA ILE A 869 -24.19 -5.75 48.36
C ILE A 869 -24.66 -4.39 47.82
N LEU A 870 -25.02 -3.42 48.68
CA LEU A 870 -25.38 -2.06 48.28
C LEU A 870 -24.19 -1.07 48.17
N LYS A 871 -22.95 -1.51 48.46
CA LYS A 871 -21.71 -0.77 48.14
C LYS A 871 -20.94 -1.35 46.95
N ALA A 872 -21.42 -2.44 46.36
CA ALA A 872 -20.91 -3.00 45.11
C ALA A 872 -21.95 -2.68 44.02
N GLY A 873 -21.68 -1.62 43.25
CA GLY A 873 -22.60 -1.02 42.28
C GLY A 873 -22.95 -1.88 41.07
N ALA A 874 -23.66 -2.98 41.28
CA ALA A 874 -24.17 -3.86 40.22
C ALA A 874 -25.51 -3.38 39.60
N PHE A 875 -25.89 -2.10 39.78
CA PHE A 875 -27.12 -1.56 39.17
C PHE A 875 -26.93 -0.23 38.42
N ASP A 876 -25.74 0.38 38.46
CA ASP A 876 -25.41 1.55 37.61
C ASP A 876 -24.57 1.15 36.37
N ALA A 877 -23.90 -0.02 36.44
CA ALA A 877 -23.09 -0.60 35.37
C ALA A 877 -23.90 -1.24 34.21
N LEU A 878 -25.24 -1.22 34.27
CA LEU A 878 -26.09 -1.72 33.19
C LEU A 878 -26.71 -0.60 32.34
N THR A 879 -26.41 0.67 32.63
CA THR A 879 -27.02 1.81 31.93
C THR A 879 -26.05 2.87 31.41
N LYS A 880 -24.73 2.74 31.62
CA LYS A 880 -23.73 3.61 30.97
C LYS A 880 -22.46 2.81 30.64
N GLY A 881 -22.01 2.89 29.38
CA GLY A 881 -20.86 2.15 28.86
C GLY A 881 -19.52 2.62 29.40
N VAL A 882 -18.49 1.77 29.28
CA VAL A 882 -17.03 2.02 29.42
C VAL A 882 -16.34 0.80 28.76
N GLU A 883 -15.59 0.85 27.64
CA GLU A 883 -14.33 1.55 27.32
C GLU A 883 -13.12 1.13 28.18
N THR A 884 -12.29 0.24 27.61
CA THR A 884 -10.90 -0.12 27.96
C THR A 884 -10.60 -1.30 28.91
N ALA A 885 -9.44 -1.91 28.61
CA ALA A 885 -8.89 -3.17 29.09
C ALA A 885 -8.42 -3.18 30.57
N GLU A 886 -8.46 -2.05 31.28
CA GLU A 886 -8.00 -1.98 32.68
C GLU A 886 -8.92 -2.70 33.66
N SER A 887 -10.21 -2.89 33.34
CA SER A 887 -11.09 -3.74 34.16
C SER A 887 -10.87 -5.25 33.96
N LEU A 888 -10.21 -5.64 32.86
CA LEU A 888 -9.75 -7.01 32.61
C LEU A 888 -8.43 -7.28 33.33
N ILE A 889 -7.53 -6.30 33.34
CA ILE A 889 -6.24 -6.33 34.04
C ILE A 889 -6.43 -6.42 35.57
N GLY A 890 -7.44 -5.75 36.14
CA GLY A 890 -7.80 -5.87 37.56
C GLY A 890 -8.25 -7.28 37.99
N ALA A 891 -8.88 -8.05 37.10
CA ALA A 891 -9.31 -9.43 37.36
C ALA A 891 -8.14 -10.45 37.29
N VAL A 892 -7.16 -10.19 36.44
CA VAL A 892 -5.91 -10.97 36.33
C VAL A 892 -5.02 -10.73 37.55
N SER A 893 -4.89 -9.47 38.01
CA SER A 893 -4.12 -9.13 39.20
C SER A 893 -4.68 -9.77 40.47
N THR A 894 -6.01 -9.81 40.63
CA THR A 894 -6.67 -10.46 41.78
C THR A 894 -6.49 -11.99 41.79
N SER A 895 -6.19 -12.59 40.64
CA SER A 895 -5.93 -14.04 40.52
C SER A 895 -4.45 -14.39 40.75
N LEU A 896 -3.52 -13.48 40.44
CA LEU A 896 -2.09 -13.56 40.80
C LEU A 896 -1.88 -13.41 42.32
N ASP A 897 -2.62 -12.49 42.97
CA ASP A 897 -2.56 -12.29 44.42
C ASP A 897 -3.06 -13.52 45.22
N ALA A 898 -3.92 -14.35 44.62
CA ALA A 898 -4.35 -15.63 45.19
C ALA A 898 -3.31 -16.76 45.03
N TYR A 899 -2.37 -16.62 44.10
CA TYR A 899 -1.28 -17.57 43.84
C TYR A 899 -0.09 -17.34 44.80
N GLU A 900 0.19 -16.08 45.16
CA GLU A 900 1.18 -15.74 46.19
C GLU A 900 0.78 -16.14 47.62
N LEU A 901 -0.52 -16.35 47.87
CA LEU A 901 -1.04 -16.73 49.20
C LEU A 901 -0.93 -18.24 49.53
N VAL A 902 -0.49 -19.08 48.59
CA VAL A 902 -0.39 -20.56 48.75
C VAL A 902 1.07 -21.07 48.72
N ALA A 903 2.05 -20.20 48.45
CA ALA A 903 3.48 -20.55 48.41
C ALA A 903 4.17 -20.49 49.78
N GLY A 904 3.50 -20.99 50.82
CA GLY A 904 4.05 -21.16 52.17
C GLY A 904 4.23 -22.63 52.53
N GLU A 905 5.49 -23.07 52.53
CA GLU A 905 6.05 -24.27 53.18
C GLU A 905 5.92 -25.66 52.50
N GLU A 906 7.10 -26.12 52.05
CA GLU A 906 7.68 -27.48 51.93
C GLU A 906 7.00 -28.58 51.06
N GLU A 907 7.48 -28.74 49.82
CA GLU A 907 7.97 -30.03 49.27
C GLU A 907 8.63 -29.86 47.89
N SER A 908 9.64 -30.70 47.60
CA SER A 908 10.86 -30.47 46.81
C SER A 908 10.79 -30.19 45.29
N GLU A 909 11.79 -29.42 44.85
CA GLU A 909 11.86 -28.57 43.65
C GLU A 909 11.99 -29.24 42.27
N VAL A 910 12.18 -30.56 42.19
CA VAL A 910 12.44 -31.23 40.89
C VAL A 910 11.23 -32.03 40.38
N GLU A 911 10.29 -32.42 41.24
CA GLU A 911 9.14 -33.26 40.85
C GLU A 911 7.83 -32.47 40.59
N LYS A 912 7.80 -31.15 40.87
CA LYS A 912 6.65 -30.27 40.52
C LYS A 912 6.76 -29.62 39.13
N GLN A 913 7.94 -29.58 38.51
CA GLN A 913 8.17 -28.86 37.25
C GLN A 913 7.72 -29.59 35.97
N ILE A 914 7.27 -30.86 36.03
CA ILE A 914 6.95 -31.63 34.81
C ILE A 914 5.44 -31.89 34.61
N ALA A 915 4.56 -31.66 35.58
CA ALA A 915 3.16 -32.11 35.50
C ALA A 915 2.07 -31.03 35.32
N ASN A 916 2.39 -29.74 35.24
CA ASN A 916 1.37 -28.66 35.22
C ASN A 916 1.30 -27.77 33.96
N VAL A 917 2.15 -27.97 32.95
CA VAL A 917 2.05 -27.21 31.69
C VAL A 917 0.87 -27.68 30.83
N GLY A 918 0.55 -28.99 30.83
CA GLY A 918 -0.54 -29.55 30.02
C GLY A 918 -1.97 -29.27 30.51
N LYS A 919 -2.17 -28.74 31.72
CA LYS A 919 -3.53 -28.44 32.24
C LYS A 919 -3.93 -26.98 32.07
N LEU A 920 -2.97 -26.08 31.83
CA LEU A 920 -3.22 -24.66 31.55
C LEU A 920 -3.69 -24.44 30.11
N ASP A 921 -3.20 -25.20 29.13
CA ASP A 921 -3.73 -25.18 27.75
C ASP A 921 -5.16 -25.72 27.65
N ILE A 922 -5.49 -26.77 28.42
CA ILE A 922 -6.84 -27.32 28.48
C ILE A 922 -7.81 -26.32 29.16
N ALA A 923 -7.34 -25.55 30.14
CA ALA A 923 -8.12 -24.52 30.81
C ALA A 923 -8.27 -23.24 29.96
N ALA A 924 -7.23 -22.82 29.24
CA ALA A 924 -7.27 -21.71 28.29
C ALA A 924 -8.19 -22.03 27.09
N GLY A 925 -8.12 -23.26 26.56
CA GLY A 925 -9.04 -23.74 25.53
C GLY A 925 -10.50 -23.84 26.00
N ALA A 926 -10.74 -24.16 27.27
CA ALA A 926 -12.08 -24.15 27.86
C ALA A 926 -12.60 -22.71 28.10
N LEU A 927 -11.72 -21.76 28.44
CA LEU A 927 -12.05 -20.35 28.61
C LEU A 927 -12.38 -19.67 27.27
N VAL A 928 -11.60 -19.93 26.23
CA VAL A 928 -11.87 -19.43 24.86
C VAL A 928 -13.18 -20.00 24.31
N ASN A 929 -13.44 -21.30 24.50
CA ASN A 929 -14.71 -21.89 24.10
C ASN A 929 -15.90 -21.40 24.94
N GLY A 930 -15.69 -21.10 26.22
CA GLY A 930 -16.68 -20.46 27.08
C GLY A 930 -17.03 -19.05 26.63
N THR A 931 -16.03 -18.24 26.28
CA THR A 931 -16.18 -16.88 25.77
C THR A 931 -16.85 -16.85 24.39
N LYS A 932 -16.48 -17.75 23.47
CA LYS A 932 -17.17 -17.92 22.18
C LYS A 932 -18.64 -18.29 22.37
N LYS A 933 -18.95 -19.16 23.34
CA LYS A 933 -20.33 -19.58 23.65
C LYS A 933 -21.14 -18.48 24.37
N ALA A 934 -20.49 -17.64 25.18
CA ALA A 934 -21.08 -16.48 25.82
C ALA A 934 -21.38 -15.37 24.80
N ILE A 935 -20.47 -15.10 23.87
CA ILE A 935 -20.67 -14.17 22.75
C ILE A 935 -21.80 -14.68 21.83
N ALA A 936 -21.81 -15.97 21.49
CA ALA A 936 -22.90 -16.57 20.70
C ALA A 936 -24.27 -16.52 21.42
N ASN A 937 -24.29 -16.66 22.75
CA ASN A 937 -25.52 -16.54 23.55
C ASN A 937 -25.95 -15.08 23.77
N TYR A 938 -25.00 -14.14 23.85
CA TYR A 938 -25.25 -12.70 23.93
C TYR A 938 -25.79 -12.16 22.60
N LEU A 939 -25.23 -12.61 21.48
CA LEU A 939 -25.77 -12.35 20.14
C LEU A 939 -27.16 -12.97 20.00
N LYS A 940 -27.38 -14.24 20.42
CA LYS A 940 -28.72 -14.84 20.48
C LYS A 940 -29.70 -14.10 21.39
N TYR A 941 -29.25 -13.43 22.45
CA TYR A 941 -30.08 -12.63 23.34
C TYR A 941 -30.48 -11.30 22.70
N ILE A 942 -29.56 -10.65 21.98
CA ILE A 942 -29.85 -9.45 21.17
C ILE A 942 -30.84 -9.76 20.04
N PHE A 943 -30.73 -10.92 19.39
CA PHE A 943 -31.63 -11.34 18.30
C PHE A 943 -33.03 -11.81 18.77
N ASN A 944 -33.30 -11.93 20.08
CA ASN A 944 -34.58 -12.46 20.59
C ASN A 944 -35.46 -11.41 21.32
N CYS A 945 -35.04 -10.14 21.37
CA CYS A 945 -35.86 -9.04 21.88
C CYS A 945 -36.58 -8.34 20.71
N ASN A 946 -37.72 -8.90 20.31
CA ASN A 946 -38.75 -8.18 19.56
C ASN A 946 -39.23 -7.00 20.43
N ASP A 947 -38.77 -5.78 20.19
CA ASP A 947 -39.58 -4.56 20.30
C ASP A 947 -38.85 -3.29 19.80
N VAL A 948 -39.21 -2.89 18.57
CA VAL A 948 -39.48 -1.52 18.06
C VAL A 948 -38.40 -0.41 18.13
N TRP A 949 -37.28 -0.51 18.86
CA TRP A 949 -36.33 0.62 18.98
C TRP A 949 -34.90 0.37 18.48
N GLY A 950 -34.66 -0.72 17.75
CA GLY A 950 -33.33 -1.07 17.20
C GLY A 950 -33.10 -0.77 15.72
N GLN A 951 -34.12 -0.37 14.95
CA GLN A 951 -34.01 -0.27 13.49
C GLN A 951 -33.38 1.04 12.96
N GLU A 952 -33.40 2.13 13.73
CA GLU A 952 -32.77 3.39 13.28
C GLU A 952 -31.25 3.40 13.46
N SER A 953 -30.74 2.77 14.52
CA SER A 953 -29.29 2.66 14.73
C SER A 953 -28.63 1.72 13.72
N LEU A 954 -29.32 0.66 13.30
CA LEU A 954 -28.87 -0.26 12.25
C LEU A 954 -28.83 0.40 10.87
N LYS A 955 -29.76 1.32 10.55
CA LYS A 955 -29.71 2.09 9.29
C LYS A 955 -28.54 3.07 9.22
N LYS A 956 -28.05 3.57 10.36
CA LYS A 956 -26.87 4.44 10.40
C LYS A 956 -25.54 3.67 10.34
N ILE A 957 -25.51 2.45 10.84
CA ILE A 957 -24.31 1.59 10.77
C ILE A 957 -24.17 0.95 9.38
N CYS A 958 -25.27 0.54 8.73
CA CYS A 958 -25.24 0.00 7.36
C CYS A 958 -25.06 1.05 6.25
N ALA A 959 -25.01 2.35 6.58
CA ALA A 959 -24.69 3.41 5.62
C ALA A 959 -23.17 3.58 5.40
N ASN A 960 -22.32 3.00 6.27
CA ASN A 960 -20.86 3.11 6.21
C ASN A 960 -20.16 1.75 6.03
N GLY A 961 -20.62 0.98 5.04
CA GLY A 961 -19.82 -0.03 4.33
C GLY A 961 -19.10 -1.09 5.18
N LEU A 962 -19.77 -2.20 5.46
CA LEU A 962 -19.11 -3.49 5.66
C LEU A 962 -20.05 -4.61 5.16
N TRP A 963 -19.63 -5.29 4.10
CA TRP A 963 -20.28 -6.49 3.57
C TRP A 963 -19.50 -7.72 4.03
N LEU A 964 -20.17 -8.66 4.70
CA LEU A 964 -19.82 -10.07 4.67
C LEU A 964 -21.12 -10.89 4.66
N ASP A 965 -21.14 -11.85 3.74
CA ASP A 965 -22.29 -12.64 3.30
C ASP A 965 -22.86 -13.61 4.35
N ASP A 966 -24.20 -13.74 4.39
CA ASP A 966 -24.89 -15.04 4.37
C ASP A 966 -26.40 -14.87 4.02
N PRO A 967 -26.83 -15.17 2.78
CA PRO A 967 -28.22 -15.11 2.34
C PRO A 967 -29.14 -16.21 2.89
N MET A 968 -28.64 -17.17 3.68
CA MET A 968 -29.42 -18.31 4.19
C MET A 968 -30.32 -18.01 5.40
N ALA A 969 -30.21 -16.83 6.01
CA ALA A 969 -30.88 -16.56 7.30
C ALA A 969 -32.30 -15.98 7.22
N VAL A 970 -32.82 -15.63 6.03
CA VAL A 970 -34.12 -14.92 5.91
C VAL A 970 -35.29 -15.82 5.47
N PHE A 971 -35.05 -16.97 4.85
CA PHE A 971 -36.11 -17.87 4.37
C PHE A 971 -35.80 -19.32 4.74
N GLY A 972 -36.12 -19.72 5.97
CA GLY A 972 -35.81 -21.07 6.46
C GLY A 972 -36.15 -22.17 5.44
N ASN A 973 -35.12 -22.91 5.00
CA ASN A 973 -35.11 -24.17 4.24
C ASN A 973 -36.09 -24.42 3.07
N ASP A 974 -36.81 -23.43 2.51
CA ASP A 974 -37.74 -23.65 1.39
C ASP A 974 -37.46 -22.75 0.17
N LYS A 975 -36.43 -23.14 -0.60
CA LYS A 975 -35.94 -22.43 -1.80
C LYS A 975 -36.98 -22.17 -2.90
N PRO A 976 -37.99 -23.05 -3.16
CA PRO A 976 -38.97 -22.80 -4.23
C PRO A 976 -39.94 -21.65 -3.95
N LYS A 977 -40.21 -21.35 -2.67
CA LYS A 977 -41.15 -20.28 -2.28
C LYS A 977 -40.54 -18.89 -2.44
N MET A 978 -39.21 -18.79 -2.34
CA MET A 978 -38.44 -17.57 -2.59
C MET A 978 -38.44 -17.19 -4.07
N GLU A 979 -38.37 -18.17 -4.99
CA GLU A 979 -38.49 -17.93 -6.42
C GLU A 979 -39.93 -17.59 -6.83
N ASP A 980 -40.93 -18.29 -6.27
CA ASP A 980 -42.34 -18.04 -6.60
C ASP A 980 -42.86 -16.68 -6.12
N ASP A 981 -42.50 -16.21 -4.90
CA ASP A 981 -42.92 -14.89 -4.41
C ASP A 981 -42.17 -13.73 -5.11
N PHE A 982 -40.92 -13.96 -5.57
CA PHE A 982 -40.15 -13.00 -6.35
C PHE A 982 -40.59 -12.95 -7.83
N LEU A 983 -41.02 -14.08 -8.40
CA LEU A 983 -41.61 -14.16 -9.75
C LEU A 983 -43.06 -13.67 -9.77
N GLN A 984 -43.82 -13.81 -8.68
CA GLN A 984 -45.19 -13.31 -8.56
C GLN A 984 -45.25 -11.78 -8.33
N ALA A 985 -44.21 -11.19 -7.73
CA ALA A 985 -44.02 -9.74 -7.69
C ALA A 985 -43.55 -9.15 -9.05
N PHE A 986 -43.07 -9.99 -9.96
CA PHE A 986 -42.64 -9.61 -11.31
C PHE A 986 -43.71 -9.86 -12.40
N ASN A 987 -44.76 -10.67 -12.14
CA ASN A 987 -45.71 -11.13 -13.16
C ASN A 987 -47.18 -10.72 -13.03
N GLU A 988 -47.58 -9.79 -12.15
CA GLU A 988 -48.95 -9.26 -12.16
C GLU A 988 -48.99 -7.73 -12.36
N GLY A 989 -49.05 -7.34 -13.64
CA GLY A 989 -49.27 -5.96 -14.09
C GLY A 989 -49.42 -5.74 -15.61
N ASN A 990 -50.09 -6.66 -16.33
CA ASN A 990 -50.66 -6.57 -17.71
C ASN A 990 -50.51 -5.24 -18.50
N TYR A 991 -50.16 -5.25 -19.80
CA TYR A 991 -51.15 -5.55 -20.86
C TYR A 991 -50.57 -5.97 -22.23
N GLU A 992 -51.40 -6.77 -22.90
CA GLU A 992 -51.36 -7.31 -24.27
C GLU A 992 -51.09 -6.28 -25.39
N GLY A 993 -50.40 -6.70 -26.46
CA GLY A 993 -50.39 -5.99 -27.74
C GLY A 993 -49.34 -6.46 -28.76
N ASN A 994 -49.77 -7.29 -29.71
CA ASN A 994 -49.03 -7.87 -30.85
C ASN A 994 -47.94 -6.99 -31.53
N PRO A 995 -46.86 -7.63 -32.04
CA PRO A 995 -45.88 -7.01 -32.92
C PRO A 995 -46.36 -7.03 -34.38
N THR A 996 -46.16 -5.93 -35.10
CA THR A 996 -46.22 -5.93 -36.57
C THR A 996 -44.97 -5.28 -37.15
N GLU A 997 -44.26 -6.10 -37.93
CA GLU A 997 -43.53 -5.78 -39.17
C GLU A 997 -42.18 -5.05 -39.04
N THR A 998 -41.05 -5.77 -39.18
CA THR A 998 -40.23 -5.98 -40.43
C THR A 998 -39.76 -4.67 -41.06
N SER A 999 -38.46 -4.42 -41.35
CA SER A 999 -37.64 -5.15 -42.34
C SER A 999 -36.21 -4.57 -42.47
N THR A 1000 -35.19 -5.45 -42.48
CA THR A 1000 -34.02 -5.59 -43.40
C THR A 1000 -33.42 -4.39 -44.20
N VAL A 1001 -32.07 -4.28 -44.29
CA VAL A 1001 -31.19 -4.65 -45.47
C VAL A 1001 -29.79 -3.95 -45.45
N ASP A 1002 -28.74 -4.77 -45.67
CA ASP A 1002 -27.41 -4.64 -46.35
C ASP A 1002 -26.54 -3.35 -46.38
N GLY A 1003 -25.24 -3.53 -46.04
CA GLY A 1003 -24.20 -3.78 -47.07
C GLY A 1003 -23.00 -2.82 -47.18
N GLY A 1004 -21.77 -3.36 -47.08
CA GLY A 1004 -20.69 -3.07 -48.05
C GLY A 1004 -19.43 -2.29 -47.62
N GLU A 1005 -18.35 -3.04 -47.34
CA GLU A 1005 -16.93 -2.85 -47.73
C GLU A 1005 -16.14 -1.53 -47.51
N GLY A 1006 -15.12 -1.62 -46.63
CA GLY A 1006 -13.70 -1.45 -47.03
C GLY A 1006 -12.97 -0.13 -46.70
N LEU A 1007 -12.04 -0.15 -45.72
CA LEU A 1007 -10.62 0.24 -45.84
C LEU A 1007 -9.92 0.29 -44.45
N SER A 1008 -8.81 -0.44 -44.36
CA SER A 1008 -7.85 -0.47 -43.27
C SER A 1008 -6.77 0.61 -43.42
N THR A 1009 -6.43 1.34 -42.36
CA THR A 1009 -5.08 1.86 -42.09
C THR A 1009 -4.86 2.08 -40.60
N TRP A 1010 -3.63 1.79 -40.17
CA TRP A 1010 -3.14 1.69 -38.80
C TRP A 1010 -2.91 3.05 -38.12
N ILE A 1011 -3.22 3.14 -36.82
CA ILE A 1011 -2.59 4.04 -35.83
C ILE A 1011 -2.45 3.22 -34.54
N THR A 1012 -1.27 3.28 -33.90
CA THR A 1012 -0.84 2.56 -32.69
C THR A 1012 -1.39 3.18 -31.40
N ASP A 1013 -1.61 2.35 -30.37
CA ASP A 1013 -2.33 2.64 -29.12
C ASP A 1013 -1.49 3.30 -28.00
N GLU A 1014 -0.93 4.50 -28.20
CA GLU A 1014 -0.14 5.11 -27.11
C GLU A 1014 -0.37 6.58 -26.74
N ASP A 1015 -1.45 7.29 -27.13
CA ASP A 1015 -1.75 8.61 -26.50
C ASP A 1015 -3.18 9.20 -26.73
N ALA A 1016 -4.26 8.45 -26.47
CA ALA A 1016 -5.59 9.06 -26.32
C ALA A 1016 -6.62 8.16 -25.59
N GLU A 1017 -6.96 8.47 -24.33
CA GLU A 1017 -8.30 8.12 -23.80
C GLU A 1017 -9.35 8.95 -24.57
N SER A 1018 -9.82 8.39 -25.68
CA SER A 1018 -10.94 8.92 -26.44
C SER A 1018 -12.02 7.84 -26.64
N VAL A 1019 -13.26 8.14 -26.26
CA VAL A 1019 -14.39 7.27 -26.59
C VAL A 1019 -14.77 7.55 -28.04
N ARG A 1020 -14.61 6.56 -28.93
CA ARG A 1020 -15.18 6.61 -30.28
C ARG A 1020 -16.67 6.29 -30.20
N VAL A 1021 -17.51 7.20 -30.66
CA VAL A 1021 -18.93 6.93 -30.89
C VAL A 1021 -19.18 7.00 -32.38
N TYR A 1022 -19.69 5.90 -32.95
CA TYR A 1022 -20.15 5.85 -34.33
C TYR A 1022 -21.65 6.17 -34.35
N ASP A 1023 -22.04 7.23 -35.06
CA ASP A 1023 -23.45 7.53 -35.31
C ASP A 1023 -23.90 6.83 -36.61
N GLU A 1024 -24.55 5.67 -36.46
CA GLU A 1024 -25.04 4.86 -37.58
C GLU A 1024 -26.08 5.58 -38.46
N VAL A 1025 -26.66 6.71 -38.02
CA VAL A 1025 -27.71 7.41 -38.78
C VAL A 1025 -27.14 8.42 -39.78
N ASN A 1026 -25.91 8.92 -39.59
CA ASN A 1026 -25.31 9.97 -40.43
C ASN A 1026 -23.89 9.67 -40.95
N ASP A 1027 -23.36 8.46 -40.70
CA ASP A 1027 -22.09 7.93 -41.24
C ASP A 1027 -20.83 8.78 -40.93
N HIS A 1028 -20.79 9.41 -39.76
CA HIS A 1028 -19.65 10.20 -39.28
C HIS A 1028 -19.14 9.66 -37.92
N THR A 1029 -17.81 9.66 -37.73
CA THR A 1029 -17.17 9.31 -36.45
C THR A 1029 -16.83 10.56 -35.64
N VAL A 1030 -17.17 10.57 -34.35
CA VAL A 1030 -16.81 11.66 -33.42
C VAL A 1030 -15.95 11.12 -32.28
N TRP A 1031 -14.97 11.93 -31.85
CA TRP A 1031 -14.02 11.63 -30.78
C TRP A 1031 -14.38 12.42 -29.52
N LEU A 1032 -14.53 11.75 -28.37
CA LEU A 1032 -14.73 12.39 -27.07
C LEU A 1032 -13.47 12.25 -26.21
N VAL A 1033 -12.84 13.39 -25.86
CA VAL A 1033 -11.64 13.44 -25.00
C VAL A 1033 -12.04 13.66 -23.54
N ARG A 1034 -11.44 12.90 -22.61
CA ARG A 1034 -11.63 13.04 -21.16
C ARG A 1034 -10.64 14.08 -20.61
N VAL A 1035 -11.12 15.13 -19.93
CA VAL A 1035 -10.26 16.10 -19.23
C VAL A 1035 -10.23 15.78 -17.74
N LYS A 1036 -9.04 15.54 -17.18
CA LYS A 1036 -8.79 15.50 -15.72
C LYS A 1036 -8.44 16.92 -15.25
N SER A 1037 -9.10 17.42 -14.20
CA SER A 1037 -8.72 18.67 -13.53
C SER A 1037 -7.63 18.40 -12.50
N HIS A 1038 -6.54 19.17 -12.57
CA HIS A 1038 -5.48 19.22 -11.57
C HIS A 1038 -5.74 20.47 -10.72
N ASP A 1039 -5.99 20.31 -9.42
CA ASP A 1039 -5.99 21.43 -8.49
C ASP A 1039 -4.53 21.66 -8.06
N ASP A 1040 -3.96 22.80 -8.41
CA ASP A 1040 -2.78 23.33 -7.72
C ASP A 1040 -2.99 24.83 -7.46
N ALA A 1041 -2.90 25.17 -6.19
CA ALA A 1041 -3.17 26.50 -5.67
C ALA A 1041 -1.90 27.37 -5.77
N GLY A 1042 -2.00 28.48 -6.51
CA GLY A 1042 -1.08 29.61 -6.30
C GLY A 1042 -0.81 30.45 -7.54
N LEU A 1043 -1.61 31.50 -7.75
CA LEU A 1043 -1.20 32.89 -8.05
C LEU A 1043 -2.45 33.74 -8.39
N PRO A 1044 -2.42 35.07 -8.24
CA PRO A 1044 -3.50 35.86 -7.66
C PRO A 1044 -4.63 36.23 -8.63
N HIS A 1045 -5.85 36.29 -8.09
CA HIS A 1045 -7.04 36.87 -8.73
C HIS A 1045 -6.76 38.21 -9.43
N PRO A 1046 -7.29 38.38 -10.65
CA PRO A 1046 -8.20 39.50 -10.89
C PRO A 1046 -9.60 38.98 -11.24
N GLN A 1047 -10.57 39.47 -10.48
CA GLN A 1047 -12.01 39.33 -10.69
C GLN A 1047 -12.41 39.59 -12.15
N VAL A 1048 -13.08 38.62 -12.80
CA VAL A 1048 -14.18 38.88 -13.74
C VAL A 1048 -15.21 37.73 -13.66
N CYS A 1049 -16.22 37.87 -12.79
CA CYS A 1049 -17.48 37.16 -12.98
C CYS A 1049 -18.28 37.85 -14.10
N GLY A 1050 -18.39 37.21 -15.26
CA GLY A 1050 -19.36 37.58 -16.30
C GLY A 1050 -20.59 36.68 -16.25
N LYS A 1051 -21.78 37.26 -15.96
CA LYS A 1051 -23.07 36.55 -16.00
C LYS A 1051 -23.43 36.13 -17.43
N LEU A 1052 -23.79 34.85 -17.64
CA LEU A 1052 -24.64 34.46 -18.77
C LEU A 1052 -26.10 34.38 -18.29
N GLN A 1053 -26.95 35.25 -18.84
CA GLN A 1053 -28.41 35.24 -18.64
C GLN A 1053 -29.06 34.34 -19.70
N GLY A 1054 -30.21 33.74 -19.37
CA GLY A 1054 -30.68 32.50 -20.00
C GLY A 1054 -31.43 32.63 -21.33
N THR A 1055 -32.06 31.50 -21.67
CA THR A 1055 -32.96 31.20 -22.80
C THR A 1055 -32.31 30.81 -24.13
N ASP A 1056 -32.86 29.74 -24.70
CA ASP A 1056 -32.69 29.10 -26.00
C ASP A 1056 -31.61 29.62 -26.98
N SER A 1057 -30.96 28.61 -27.58
CA SER A 1057 -30.01 28.67 -28.70
C SER A 1057 -28.64 29.26 -28.38
N LEU A 1058 -27.64 28.36 -28.24
CA LEU A 1058 -26.29 28.68 -28.73
C LEU A 1058 -26.47 29.19 -30.16
N MET A 1059 -26.15 30.47 -30.37
CA MET A 1059 -26.39 31.23 -31.61
C MET A 1059 -26.20 30.35 -32.86
N ALA A 1060 -27.20 30.33 -33.74
CA ALA A 1060 -27.34 29.44 -34.90
C ALA A 1060 -26.27 29.60 -36.02
N GLY A 1061 -25.06 30.05 -35.68
CA GLY A 1061 -23.89 30.06 -36.56
C GLY A 1061 -22.65 29.37 -35.97
N SER A 1062 -22.71 28.91 -34.71
CA SER A 1062 -21.56 28.30 -34.01
C SER A 1062 -21.89 27.01 -33.25
N ASN A 1063 -23.06 26.41 -33.50
CA ASN A 1063 -23.43 25.08 -32.99
C ASN A 1063 -23.70 24.09 -34.15
N PRO A 1064 -22.66 23.66 -34.89
CA PRO A 1064 -22.82 22.76 -36.03
C PRO A 1064 -23.30 21.35 -35.64
N TYR A 1065 -23.35 21.04 -34.34
CA TYR A 1065 -23.75 19.73 -33.79
C TYR A 1065 -25.14 19.73 -33.13
N GLN A 1066 -25.89 20.84 -33.21
CA GLN A 1066 -27.23 21.00 -32.64
C GLN A 1066 -27.36 20.58 -31.16
N LEU A 1067 -26.31 20.75 -30.37
CA LEU A 1067 -26.33 20.38 -28.95
C LEU A 1067 -27.14 21.40 -28.14
N SER A 1068 -28.14 20.91 -27.38
CA SER A 1068 -28.92 21.73 -26.47
C SER A 1068 -28.35 21.68 -25.05
N PHE A 1069 -28.63 22.70 -24.24
CA PHE A 1069 -28.26 22.71 -22.82
C PHE A 1069 -28.87 21.51 -22.07
N GLU A 1070 -30.07 21.07 -22.49
CA GLU A 1070 -30.75 19.90 -21.97
C GLU A 1070 -29.99 18.59 -22.26
N THR A 1071 -29.39 18.45 -23.45
CA THR A 1071 -28.58 17.29 -23.84
C THR A 1071 -27.32 17.16 -22.97
N ILE A 1072 -26.69 18.28 -22.65
CA ILE A 1072 -25.48 18.32 -21.81
C ILE A 1072 -25.83 18.00 -20.34
N ALA A 1073 -26.93 18.55 -19.84
CA ALA A 1073 -27.40 18.30 -18.47
C ALA A 1073 -27.87 16.84 -18.27
N LEU A 1074 -28.61 16.26 -19.23
CA LEU A 1074 -29.06 14.86 -19.17
C LEU A 1074 -27.91 13.86 -19.31
N SER A 1075 -26.89 14.20 -20.11
CA SER A 1075 -25.64 13.42 -20.23
C SER A 1075 -24.87 13.38 -18.91
N GLY A 1076 -24.69 14.55 -18.27
CA GLY A 1076 -24.07 14.64 -16.95
C GLY A 1076 -24.86 13.89 -15.87
N LEU A 1077 -26.19 14.01 -15.86
CA LEU A 1077 -27.05 13.32 -14.90
C LEU A 1077 -27.05 11.79 -15.12
N ARG A 1078 -27.04 11.32 -16.37
CA ARG A 1078 -26.91 9.89 -16.71
C ARG A 1078 -25.54 9.34 -16.36
N GLY A 1079 -24.46 10.09 -16.58
CA GLY A 1079 -23.13 9.71 -16.12
C GLY A 1079 -23.06 9.60 -14.59
N TRP A 1080 -23.75 10.48 -13.88
CA TRP A 1080 -23.81 10.48 -12.43
C TRP A 1080 -24.63 9.30 -11.85
N ILE A 1081 -25.73 8.92 -12.51
CA ILE A 1081 -26.55 7.74 -12.17
C ILE A 1081 -25.85 6.43 -12.58
N ASN A 1082 -25.19 6.38 -13.74
CA ASN A 1082 -24.48 5.19 -14.23
C ASN A 1082 -23.23 4.87 -13.38
N ASN A 1083 -22.69 5.85 -12.68
CA ASN A 1083 -21.66 5.66 -11.66
C ASN A 1083 -22.23 5.32 -10.27
N GLY A 1084 -23.50 4.90 -10.20
CA GLY A 1084 -24.13 4.36 -9.00
C GLY A 1084 -24.54 5.39 -7.93
N LYS A 1085 -24.50 6.70 -8.22
CA LYS A 1085 -24.89 7.74 -7.25
C LYS A 1085 -26.39 8.10 -7.34
N LYS A 1086 -27.05 8.21 -6.18
CA LYS A 1086 -28.49 8.55 -6.06
C LYS A 1086 -28.74 10.03 -6.34
N ASN A 1087 -29.64 10.35 -7.28
CA ASN A 1087 -30.10 11.72 -7.58
C ASN A 1087 -30.50 12.47 -6.29
N PRO A 1088 -29.87 13.61 -5.95
CA PRO A 1088 -30.08 14.30 -4.68
C PRO A 1088 -31.42 15.05 -4.61
N TYR A 1089 -32.24 15.03 -5.66
CA TYR A 1089 -33.55 15.67 -5.68
C TYR A 1089 -34.67 14.61 -5.74
N PRO A 1090 -35.50 14.48 -4.68
CA PRO A 1090 -36.59 13.51 -4.67
C PRO A 1090 -37.69 13.95 -5.65
N LEU A 1091 -37.90 13.19 -6.72
CA LEU A 1091 -39.13 13.28 -7.50
C LEU A 1091 -40.25 12.67 -6.67
N SER A 1092 -41.11 13.50 -6.08
CA SER A 1092 -42.30 13.00 -5.39
C SER A 1092 -43.26 12.37 -6.41
N GLU A 1093 -43.63 11.12 -6.18
CA GLU A 1093 -44.65 10.41 -6.96
C GLU A 1093 -45.97 11.20 -6.98
N ALA A 1094 -46.34 11.72 -8.14
CA ALA A 1094 -47.70 12.15 -8.42
C ALA A 1094 -48.30 11.20 -9.44
N GLY A 1095 -49.19 10.33 -8.97
CA GLY A 1095 -49.95 9.41 -9.80
C GLY A 1095 -50.90 10.16 -10.76
N GLY A 1096 -51.01 9.65 -11.98
CA GLY A 1096 -51.99 10.07 -12.97
C GLY A 1096 -51.41 10.09 -14.37
N GLY A 1097 -51.70 9.06 -15.17
CA GLY A 1097 -51.26 8.98 -16.55
C GLY A 1097 -51.92 10.01 -17.45
N LEU A 1098 -51.11 10.80 -18.15
CA LEU A 1098 -51.30 11.51 -19.43
C LEU A 1098 -49.86 11.70 -19.95
N GLY A 1099 -49.42 11.10 -21.06
CA GLY A 1099 -49.73 11.50 -22.44
C GLY A 1099 -48.90 12.73 -22.81
N ASP A 1100 -47.82 12.52 -23.58
CA ASP A 1100 -46.93 13.45 -24.31
C ASP A 1100 -46.86 14.94 -23.89
N ASP A 1101 -45.62 15.44 -23.75
CA ASP A 1101 -45.17 16.81 -23.39
C ASP A 1101 -44.94 17.07 -21.89
N LEU A 1102 -43.69 16.86 -21.44
CA LEU A 1102 -43.23 17.19 -20.09
C LEU A 1102 -42.93 18.71 -19.97
N TYR A 1103 -43.95 19.49 -19.62
CA TYR A 1103 -43.78 20.81 -19.01
C TYR A 1103 -43.47 20.65 -17.52
N LEU A 1104 -42.38 21.29 -17.05
CA LEU A 1104 -42.07 21.44 -15.62
C LEU A 1104 -43.19 22.23 -14.91
N PRO A 1105 -43.85 21.70 -13.87
CA PRO A 1105 -44.81 22.49 -13.11
C PRO A 1105 -44.06 23.46 -12.17
N LEU A 1106 -44.23 24.76 -12.46
CA LEU A 1106 -44.02 25.84 -11.51
C LEU A 1106 -44.87 25.61 -10.26
N GLN A 1107 -44.24 25.54 -9.09
CA GLN A 1107 -44.94 25.67 -7.81
C GLN A 1107 -45.10 27.16 -7.49
N ASP A 1108 -46.31 27.69 -7.71
CA ASP A 1108 -46.70 29.04 -7.30
C ASP A 1108 -46.61 29.17 -5.77
N GLY A 1109 -45.72 30.03 -5.27
CA GLY A 1109 -45.70 30.38 -3.84
C GLY A 1109 -44.45 31.01 -3.25
N VAL A 1110 -43.30 31.00 -3.93
CA VAL A 1110 -42.08 31.66 -3.40
C VAL A 1110 -41.56 32.68 -4.41
N GLY A 1111 -41.92 33.94 -4.18
CA GLY A 1111 -41.46 35.07 -4.96
C GLY A 1111 -40.05 35.50 -4.59
N SER A 1112 -39.04 34.92 -5.26
CA SER A 1112 -37.76 35.56 -5.58
C SER A 1112 -36.93 34.61 -6.44
N ALA A 1113 -36.51 35.06 -7.62
CA ALA A 1113 -35.65 34.31 -8.53
C ALA A 1113 -34.29 33.98 -7.89
N GLY A 1114 -34.11 32.73 -7.49
CA GLY A 1114 -32.84 32.14 -7.07
C GLY A 1114 -32.34 31.18 -8.14
N PHE A 1115 -31.10 31.40 -8.56
CA PHE A 1115 -30.42 30.78 -9.69
C PHE A 1115 -29.97 29.35 -9.39
N PHE A 1116 -30.05 28.45 -10.37
CA PHE A 1116 -29.26 27.21 -10.37
C PHE A 1116 -27.80 27.57 -10.66
N ASN A 1117 -26.90 27.34 -9.70
CA ASN A 1117 -25.44 27.40 -9.91
C ASN A 1117 -24.92 25.96 -10.13
N PHE A 1118 -24.38 25.68 -11.30
CA PHE A 1118 -23.32 24.67 -11.43
C PHE A 1118 -21.99 25.38 -11.17
N PRO A 1119 -21.12 24.91 -10.26
CA PRO A 1119 -19.72 25.31 -10.28
C PRO A 1119 -19.08 24.61 -11.49
N ILE A 1120 -18.75 25.39 -12.53
CA ILE A 1120 -17.84 24.97 -13.59
C ILE A 1120 -16.54 25.73 -13.33
N CYS A 1121 -15.52 25.04 -12.82
CA CYS A 1121 -14.16 25.57 -12.76
C CYS A 1121 -13.45 25.16 -14.06
N GLU A 1122 -13.00 26.15 -14.82
CA GLU A 1122 -12.20 26.14 -16.07
C GLU A 1122 -12.62 25.25 -17.26
N MET A 1123 -12.91 25.91 -18.40
CA MET A 1123 -12.60 25.39 -19.72
C MET A 1123 -11.28 26.01 -20.18
N GLN A 1124 -10.19 25.26 -20.15
CA GLN A 1124 -9.00 25.58 -20.94
C GLN A 1124 -9.15 24.92 -22.33
N LEU A 1125 -9.36 25.73 -23.36
CA LEU A 1125 -9.21 25.29 -24.75
C LEU A 1125 -7.70 25.26 -25.07
N LEU A 1126 -7.07 24.10 -24.95
CA LEU A 1126 -5.78 23.84 -25.60
C LEU A 1126 -6.04 23.65 -27.10
N ILE A 1127 -5.75 24.69 -27.88
CA ILE A 1127 -5.55 24.58 -29.32
C ILE A 1127 -4.05 24.37 -29.51
N ASP A 1128 -3.63 23.12 -29.74
CA ASP A 1128 -2.24 22.87 -30.06
C ASP A 1128 -1.90 23.29 -31.49
N ASN A 1129 -0.97 24.24 -31.55
CA ASN A 1129 -0.12 24.67 -32.64
C ASN A 1129 -0.78 25.03 -33.97
N TRP A 1130 -0.82 26.34 -34.25
CA TRP A 1130 -0.26 26.96 -35.48
C TRP A 1130 0.25 28.35 -35.10
N THR A 1131 1.57 28.52 -34.91
CA THR A 1131 2.18 29.85 -34.85
C THR A 1131 2.18 30.50 -36.23
N TRP A 1132 1.22 31.39 -36.48
CA TRP A 1132 1.35 32.45 -37.48
C TRP A 1132 1.79 33.73 -36.79
N ARG A 1133 3.04 34.16 -37.05
CA ARG A 1133 3.41 35.57 -36.86
C ARG A 1133 2.61 36.40 -37.86
N TYR A 1134 1.75 37.29 -37.37
CA TYR A 1134 1.42 38.52 -38.07
C TYR A 1134 1.52 39.71 -37.14
N TYR A 1135 2.28 40.69 -37.61
CA TYR A 1135 2.42 42.02 -37.06
C TYR A 1135 1.05 42.68 -36.87
N THR A 1136 0.75 43.14 -35.66
CA THR A 1136 -0.22 44.23 -35.49
C THR A 1136 0.55 45.55 -35.49
N LEU A 1137 0.62 46.14 -36.68
CA LEU A 1137 0.53 47.59 -36.83
C LEU A 1137 -0.83 48.00 -36.25
N ASP A 1138 -0.84 48.56 -35.05
CA ASP A 1138 -1.84 49.56 -34.71
C ASP A 1138 -1.14 50.91 -34.49
N GLY A 1139 -1.60 51.89 -35.26
CA GLY A 1139 -0.97 53.17 -35.39
C GLY A 1139 -1.43 54.14 -34.32
N ARG A 1140 -0.46 54.71 -33.58
CA ARG A 1140 -0.12 56.15 -33.67
C ARG A 1140 0.98 56.56 -32.68
N ASN A 1141 2.12 56.94 -33.28
CA ASN A 1141 3.13 57.94 -32.86
C ASN A 1141 3.90 57.74 -31.53
N TRP A 1142 5.21 57.50 -31.63
CA TRP A 1142 6.33 58.48 -31.51
C TRP A 1142 7.63 57.65 -31.36
N ARG A 1143 8.38 57.43 -32.44
CA ARG A 1143 9.68 58.07 -32.73
C ARG A 1143 10.69 58.11 -31.57
N ASP A 1144 11.77 57.38 -31.81
CA ASP A 1144 13.18 57.71 -31.57
C ASP A 1144 13.72 57.58 -30.13
N ARG A 1145 14.47 56.49 -29.88
CA ARG A 1145 15.95 56.54 -29.89
C ARG A 1145 16.60 55.15 -29.77
N GLY A 1146 17.34 54.79 -30.82
CA GLY A 1146 18.71 54.26 -30.72
C GLY A 1146 18.90 52.77 -30.43
N GLU A 1147 18.99 52.00 -31.53
CA GLU A 1147 19.92 50.87 -31.83
C GLU A 1147 21.22 50.75 -30.96
N PRO A 1148 22.08 49.71 -31.13
CA PRO A 1148 22.00 48.47 -31.95
C PRO A 1148 22.44 47.18 -31.19
N CYS A 1149 21.90 46.01 -31.55
CA CYS A 1149 22.54 44.90 -32.31
C CYS A 1149 23.63 44.09 -31.58
N ASP A 1150 23.63 42.74 -31.70
CA ASP A 1150 24.38 42.11 -32.80
C ASP A 1150 24.36 40.53 -32.81
N TYR A 1151 24.05 40.01 -34.01
CA TYR A 1151 24.47 38.75 -34.68
C TYR A 1151 23.89 37.34 -34.34
N TYR A 1152 22.76 37.03 -35.02
CA TYR A 1152 22.51 35.98 -36.07
C TYR A 1152 23.75 35.30 -36.76
N PRO A 1153 23.63 34.31 -37.70
CA PRO A 1153 22.76 33.11 -37.85
C PRO A 1153 23.40 31.91 -38.64
N CYS A 1154 22.62 30.85 -38.94
CA CYS A 1154 22.41 30.17 -40.25
C CYS A 1154 21.67 28.83 -40.01
N CYS A 1155 20.41 28.62 -40.45
CA CYS A 1155 19.98 28.12 -41.78
C CYS A 1155 20.76 26.86 -42.21
N GLU A 1156 20.15 25.70 -42.52
CA GLU A 1156 19.16 25.50 -43.59
C GLU A 1156 18.43 24.14 -43.49
N LYS A 1157 17.23 24.09 -44.08
CA LYS A 1157 16.24 23.00 -44.16
C LYS A 1157 16.68 21.77 -44.98
N SER A 1158 16.10 20.60 -44.69
CA SER A 1158 15.47 19.75 -45.73
C SER A 1158 14.46 18.76 -45.14
N TYR A 1159 13.41 18.49 -45.93
CA TYR A 1159 12.20 17.69 -45.69
C TYR A 1159 12.46 16.16 -45.71
N LEU A 1160 11.52 15.38 -45.13
CA LEU A 1160 10.81 14.20 -45.68
C LEU A 1160 10.38 13.30 -44.49
N GLU A 1161 9.08 13.20 -44.21
CA GLU A 1161 8.15 12.09 -44.58
C GLU A 1161 8.16 10.93 -43.55
N GLU A 1162 6.94 10.59 -43.09
CA GLU A 1162 6.50 9.27 -42.57
C GLU A 1162 7.17 8.79 -41.26
N THR A 1163 6.48 8.38 -40.19
CA THR A 1163 5.16 7.75 -40.00
C THR A 1163 4.70 8.02 -38.57
#